data_AF-A0A7Z9DHJ9-F1
#
_entry.id   AF-A0A7Z9DHJ9-F1
#
_cell.length_a   1.000
_cell.length_b   1.000
_cell.length_c   1.000
_cell.angle_alpha   90.00
_cell.angle_beta   90.00
_cell.angle_gamma   90.00
#
_symmetry.space_group_name_H-M   'P 1'
#
loop_
_entity.id
_entity.type
_entity.pdbx_description
1 polymer ?
#
loop_
_entity_poly.entity_id
_entity_poly.type
_entity_poly.pdbx_seq_one_letter_code
_entity_poly.pdbx_strand_id
1 'polypeptide(L)'
;MFSTNVQAQEVIKKEIFSIPEPTWIFNAGMDKGKNHDRQDLGFILSENVELRIRQTNKQFKNKLRLRLLGNASSIEKSILVGSEWVSISADDLLVPFIDTPYGEEAAQIEYEIVTSENIKPLPVYNYHGDDTMFLSMWDKFDAEYALIKGPDFQLLVPKNDKEKVRNLKDYRSLDELIEHYIELFGYYNQIAGFDNSSKENQNGVNRFFFKADKNGRGGAYYSSEWAANSYSTVECWLTEDSWKVLHEIGHGYQAGFDGVGMYTGEISNNLFGVQYEYNILFGKEADKKGGLFEGKKDTVERSMYEHMIYEKRTYAEAKANEKLILLAMLKQKAGDEAFAKMYQEYRKIANQSDFVREDHTLPDLMNRIYSENSQLDFSGVLEKWGLTLDQVQVQKNREHGYPAVASLADVVPESELARARELVDPSYLINFNFEMVQNKEIAALNLKGDLTIELSLKDLNLLKGTKITLKDGAKEIATQEITGGVVTFKNIPNGIYCAEFSGNQMMYFIPQNSYVYVKEVTNHAVITLDEVKDSQVIDFHGVNDRKFGSFTFRTNKNSDTQEAIVSVTHSRPHYRYENETYVKVMVKSSTGELKYEKTIEGIESVTGEENVSLKIGDIVEIYHAEPKKRFISSEGIVDTTQSTNRWVVTQFGLENLALKNDAKEDLKKRITSLATQLWDKELVNPVPSDRSPEKKLLWVMMDQTTLKEKSEYQILYYILFKKWF
;
A
#
# COMPACT_ATOMS: atom_id res chain seq x y z
N MET A 1 -23.87 65.88 -19.27
CA MET A 1 -23.99 64.52 -19.82
C MET A 1 -22.86 64.31 -20.80
N PHE A 2 -21.73 63.74 -20.34
CA PHE A 2 -20.70 63.24 -21.25
C PHE A 2 -21.02 61.78 -21.51
N SER A 3 -21.53 61.50 -22.72
CA SER A 3 -21.62 60.15 -23.25
C SER A 3 -20.19 59.71 -23.59
N THR A 4 -19.57 58.96 -22.68
CA THR A 4 -18.41 58.14 -23.01
C THR A 4 -18.93 56.96 -23.82
N ASN A 5 -18.80 57.04 -25.14
CA ASN A 5 -18.89 55.88 -26.01
C ASN A 5 -17.78 54.90 -25.59
N VAL A 6 -18.13 53.93 -24.75
CA VAL A 6 -17.33 52.71 -24.56
C VAL A 6 -17.49 51.94 -25.86
N GLN A 7 -16.45 51.94 -26.68
CA GLN A 7 -16.40 51.16 -27.91
C GLN A 7 -16.55 49.69 -27.52
N ALA A 8 -17.64 49.04 -27.98
CA ALA A 8 -17.85 47.62 -27.76
C ALA A 8 -16.65 46.86 -28.36
N GLN A 9 -15.88 46.19 -27.51
CA GLN A 9 -14.73 45.42 -27.95
C GLN A 9 -15.18 44.12 -28.63
N GLU A 10 -14.30 43.62 -29.48
CA GLU A 10 -14.54 42.41 -30.26
C GLU A 10 -14.73 41.20 -29.33
N VAL A 11 -15.91 40.57 -29.40
CA VAL A 11 -16.17 39.31 -28.72
C VAL A 11 -15.47 38.19 -29.47
N ILE A 12 -14.47 37.59 -28.83
CA ILE A 12 -13.67 36.51 -29.41
C ILE A 12 -14.32 35.17 -29.08
N LYS A 13 -14.43 34.30 -30.09
CA LYS A 13 -14.90 32.93 -29.95
C LYS A 13 -13.72 31.96 -29.93
N LYS A 14 -13.72 31.03 -28.99
CA LYS A 14 -12.71 29.96 -28.93
C LYS A 14 -13.36 28.63 -28.56
N GLU A 15 -12.95 27.59 -29.27
CA GLU A 15 -13.30 26.21 -28.91
C GLU A 15 -12.36 25.73 -27.80
N ILE A 16 -12.93 25.01 -26.84
CA ILE A 16 -12.21 24.37 -25.75
C ILE A 16 -12.46 22.87 -25.88
N PHE A 17 -11.45 22.12 -26.32
CA PHE A 17 -11.59 20.68 -26.51
C PHE A 17 -11.74 19.96 -25.16
N SER A 18 -12.40 18.81 -25.17
CA SER A 18 -12.46 17.89 -24.03
C SER A 18 -11.55 16.69 -24.26
N ILE A 19 -11.12 16.05 -23.17
CA ILE A 19 -10.35 14.79 -23.22
C ILE A 19 -11.08 13.67 -22.50
N PRO A 20 -10.85 12.39 -22.86
CA PRO A 20 -11.39 11.27 -22.10
C PRO A 20 -10.92 11.32 -20.64
N GLU A 21 -11.82 11.04 -19.69
CA GLU A 21 -11.45 10.87 -18.30
C GLU A 21 -10.80 9.50 -18.11
N PRO A 22 -9.52 9.41 -17.68
CA PRO A 22 -8.87 8.14 -17.40
C PRO A 22 -9.33 7.62 -16.04
N THR A 23 -10.63 7.32 -15.92
CA THR A 23 -11.28 6.87 -14.67
C THR A 23 -10.58 5.67 -14.06
N TRP A 24 -9.98 4.79 -14.86
CA TRP A 24 -9.24 3.64 -14.36
C TRP A 24 -7.96 3.99 -13.60
N ILE A 25 -7.31 5.10 -13.95
CA ILE A 25 -6.15 5.65 -13.22
C ILE A 25 -6.64 6.28 -11.91
N PHE A 26 -7.69 7.10 -11.98
CA PHE A 26 -8.19 7.85 -10.83
C PHE A 26 -8.87 6.97 -9.78
N ASN A 27 -9.61 5.95 -10.19
CA ASN A 27 -10.23 4.97 -9.29
C ASN A 27 -9.18 4.17 -8.52
N ALA A 28 -8.01 3.93 -9.14
CA ALA A 28 -6.87 3.29 -8.49
C ALA A 28 -6.11 4.21 -7.55
N GLY A 29 -6.61 5.42 -7.26
CA GLY A 29 -6.02 6.37 -6.32
C GLY A 29 -4.85 7.19 -6.88
N MET A 30 -4.44 6.95 -8.13
CA MET A 30 -3.42 7.77 -8.79
C MET A 30 -4.03 9.09 -9.24
N ASP A 31 -3.36 10.20 -8.96
CA ASP A 31 -3.78 11.55 -9.36
C ASP A 31 -2.93 12.13 -10.50
N LYS A 32 -2.19 11.28 -11.21
CA LYS A 32 -1.34 11.57 -12.38
C LYS A 32 -1.92 12.64 -13.29
N GLY A 33 -1.43 13.87 -13.17
CA GLY A 33 -1.84 15.02 -14.00
C GLY A 33 -3.34 15.34 -13.93
N LYS A 34 -4.05 14.91 -12.87
CA LYS A 34 -5.48 15.14 -12.69
C LYS A 34 -5.73 16.64 -12.60
N ASN A 35 -6.53 17.21 -13.51
CA ASN A 35 -6.79 18.65 -13.64
C ASN A 35 -5.56 19.55 -13.96
N HIS A 36 -4.46 18.96 -14.44
CA HIS A 36 -3.28 19.73 -14.87
C HIS A 36 -3.44 20.26 -16.29
N ASP A 37 -4.02 19.47 -17.21
CA ASP A 37 -4.13 19.85 -18.62
C ASP A 37 -4.95 21.13 -18.83
N ARG A 38 -4.41 22.08 -19.60
CA ARG A 38 -4.97 23.43 -19.75
C ARG A 38 -4.89 23.97 -21.17
N GLN A 39 -5.84 24.84 -21.48
CA GLN A 39 -5.91 25.59 -22.73
C GLN A 39 -5.76 27.09 -22.43
N ASP A 40 -4.62 27.67 -22.82
CA ASP A 40 -4.37 29.11 -22.68
C ASP A 40 -5.29 29.93 -23.60
N LEU A 41 -5.60 31.18 -23.26
CA LEU A 41 -6.30 32.08 -24.18
C LEU A 41 -5.37 32.87 -25.13
N GLY A 42 -4.05 32.70 -25.01
CA GLY A 42 -3.04 33.25 -25.94
C GLY A 42 -2.57 34.68 -25.64
N PHE A 43 -2.90 35.23 -24.47
CA PHE A 43 -2.53 36.59 -24.09
C PHE A 43 -2.17 36.71 -22.60
N ILE A 44 -1.61 37.85 -22.21
CA ILE A 44 -1.36 38.22 -20.81
C ILE A 44 -2.38 39.30 -20.42
N LEU A 45 -3.17 39.03 -19.38
CA LEU A 45 -4.15 39.98 -18.86
C LEU A 45 -3.44 41.04 -18.02
N SER A 46 -3.61 42.31 -18.40
CA SER A 46 -3.06 43.45 -17.66
C SER A 46 -3.70 43.60 -16.28
N GLU A 47 -2.96 44.23 -15.37
CA GLU A 47 -3.43 44.58 -14.02
C GLU A 47 -4.76 45.35 -14.09
N ASN A 48 -5.72 44.96 -13.25
CA ASN A 48 -7.03 45.58 -13.11
C ASN A 48 -7.89 45.61 -14.39
N VAL A 49 -7.48 44.94 -15.47
CA VAL A 49 -8.28 44.77 -16.69
C VAL A 49 -9.25 43.61 -16.51
N GLU A 50 -10.51 43.84 -16.85
CA GLU A 50 -11.58 42.85 -16.71
C GLU A 50 -11.63 41.92 -17.92
N LEU A 51 -11.54 40.61 -17.68
CA LEU A 51 -11.87 39.57 -18.65
C LEU A 51 -13.31 39.11 -18.41
N ARG A 52 -14.19 39.38 -19.37
CA ARG A 52 -15.56 38.88 -19.38
C ARG A 52 -15.63 37.63 -20.24
N ILE A 53 -16.28 36.58 -19.75
CA ILE A 53 -16.33 35.28 -20.43
C ILE A 53 -17.66 34.57 -20.18
N ARG A 54 -18.12 33.79 -21.15
CA ARG A 54 -19.20 32.80 -21.02
C ARG A 54 -18.96 31.58 -21.87
N GLN A 55 -19.61 30.48 -21.54
CA GLN A 55 -19.68 29.27 -22.32
C GLN A 55 -20.97 29.28 -23.17
N THR A 56 -20.89 28.95 -24.46
CA THR A 56 -22.02 29.08 -25.40
C THR A 56 -22.46 27.77 -26.05
N ASN A 57 -21.66 26.70 -26.00
CA ASN A 57 -22.08 25.41 -26.53
C ASN A 57 -23.12 24.74 -25.61
N LYS A 58 -24.38 24.70 -26.07
CA LYS A 58 -25.50 24.12 -25.33
C LYS A 58 -25.38 22.61 -25.08
N GLN A 59 -24.53 21.88 -25.81
CA GLN A 59 -24.32 20.44 -25.60
C GLN A 59 -23.40 20.17 -24.41
N PHE A 60 -22.45 21.06 -24.15
CA PHE A 60 -21.60 20.98 -22.98
C PHE A 60 -22.38 21.36 -21.70
N LYS A 61 -22.51 20.42 -20.75
CA LYS A 61 -23.34 20.61 -19.54
C LYS A 61 -22.57 21.03 -18.29
N ASN A 62 -21.26 20.85 -18.29
CA ASN A 62 -20.41 21.20 -17.16
C ASN A 62 -20.08 22.70 -17.15
N LYS A 63 -19.55 23.20 -16.03
CA LYS A 63 -18.92 24.54 -15.98
C LYS A 63 -17.44 24.39 -16.26
N LEU A 64 -16.88 25.33 -17.02
CA LEU A 64 -15.43 25.43 -17.20
C LEU A 64 -14.83 26.15 -15.99
N ARG A 65 -13.56 25.87 -15.68
CA ARG A 65 -12.79 26.65 -14.69
C ARG A 65 -11.77 27.50 -15.42
N LEU A 66 -11.94 28.82 -15.33
CA LEU A 66 -10.97 29.80 -15.79
C LEU A 66 -10.03 30.14 -14.64
N ARG A 67 -8.72 30.16 -14.91
CA ARG A 67 -7.67 30.53 -13.97
C ARG A 67 -6.81 31.64 -14.55
N LEU A 68 -6.48 32.62 -13.72
CA LEU A 68 -5.42 33.60 -13.99
C LEU A 68 -4.18 33.14 -13.24
N LEU A 69 -3.15 32.72 -13.98
CA LEU A 69 -1.95 32.08 -13.43
C LEU A 69 -0.69 32.91 -13.68
N GLY A 70 0.27 32.79 -12.76
CA GLY A 70 1.57 33.44 -12.82
C GLY A 70 2.63 32.58 -12.11
N ASN A 71 3.57 33.24 -11.44
CA ASN A 71 4.63 32.58 -10.66
C ASN A 71 4.45 32.69 -9.13
N ALA A 72 3.22 32.94 -8.67
CA ALA A 72 2.90 33.19 -7.27
C ALA A 72 1.44 32.89 -6.96
N SER A 73 1.16 31.80 -6.23
CA SER A 73 -0.23 31.39 -5.94
C SER A 73 -1.02 32.41 -5.10
N SER A 74 -0.36 33.31 -4.37
CA SER A 74 -1.03 34.35 -3.56
C SER A 74 -1.78 35.41 -4.39
N ILE A 75 -1.39 35.61 -5.65
CA ILE A 75 -1.99 36.62 -6.55
C ILE A 75 -2.94 36.02 -7.58
N GLU A 76 -2.92 34.69 -7.73
CA GLU A 76 -3.70 33.96 -8.73
C GLU A 76 -5.19 33.94 -8.39
N LYS A 77 -6.02 33.91 -9.43
CA LYS A 77 -7.48 33.96 -9.31
C LYS A 77 -8.12 32.84 -10.13
N SER A 78 -9.33 32.42 -9.76
CA SER A 78 -10.12 31.52 -10.59
C SER A 78 -11.61 31.81 -10.49
N ILE A 79 -12.35 31.47 -11.55
CA ILE A 79 -13.81 31.57 -11.61
C ILE A 79 -14.40 30.40 -12.40
N LEU A 80 -15.64 30.03 -12.08
CA LEU A 80 -16.40 29.09 -12.87
C LEU A 80 -17.16 29.81 -14.00
N VAL A 81 -17.08 29.28 -15.21
CA VAL A 81 -17.69 29.83 -16.41
C VAL A 81 -18.82 28.90 -16.86
N GLY A 82 -20.04 29.43 -16.90
CA GLY A 82 -21.25 28.78 -17.40
C GLY A 82 -21.87 29.55 -18.57
N SER A 83 -23.19 29.41 -18.79
CA SER A 83 -23.89 30.10 -19.89
C SER A 83 -23.94 31.62 -19.76
N GLU A 84 -23.90 32.12 -18.53
CA GLU A 84 -23.97 33.55 -18.23
C GLU A 84 -22.60 34.21 -18.31
N TRP A 85 -22.59 35.49 -18.68
CA TRP A 85 -21.39 36.32 -18.60
C TRP A 85 -20.92 36.45 -17.16
N VAL A 86 -19.66 36.10 -16.94
CA VAL A 86 -18.94 36.31 -15.69
C VAL A 86 -17.67 37.13 -15.96
N SER A 87 -17.17 37.79 -14.92
CA SER A 87 -16.03 38.70 -14.99
C SER A 87 -14.94 38.28 -14.01
N ILE A 88 -13.69 38.43 -14.42
CA ILE A 88 -12.53 38.20 -13.56
C ILE A 88 -11.43 39.22 -13.90
N SER A 89 -10.73 39.70 -12.88
CA SER A 89 -9.54 40.55 -12.99
C SER A 89 -8.57 40.19 -11.86
N ALA A 90 -7.33 40.69 -11.97
CA ALA A 90 -6.31 40.56 -10.94
C ALA A 90 -5.49 41.85 -10.85
N ASP A 91 -4.89 42.08 -9.69
CA ASP A 91 -4.04 43.26 -9.43
C ASP A 91 -2.65 43.12 -10.09
N ASP A 92 -2.30 41.92 -10.55
CA ASP A 92 -1.04 41.57 -11.20
C ASP A 92 -1.28 41.07 -12.63
N LEU A 93 -0.25 41.19 -13.48
CA LEU A 93 -0.20 40.59 -14.81
C LEU A 93 -0.25 39.06 -14.71
N LEU A 94 -1.26 38.43 -15.31
CA LEU A 94 -1.48 36.99 -15.24
C LEU A 94 -1.95 36.41 -16.57
N VAL A 95 -1.73 35.12 -16.77
CA VAL A 95 -2.12 34.40 -17.98
C VAL A 95 -3.43 33.65 -17.75
N PRO A 96 -4.48 33.92 -18.55
CA PRO A 96 -5.73 33.18 -18.50
C PRO A 96 -5.64 31.80 -19.15
N PHE A 97 -6.02 30.78 -18.39
CA PHE A 97 -6.14 29.38 -18.80
C PHE A 97 -7.52 28.83 -18.49
N ILE A 98 -8.03 27.97 -19.36
CA ILE A 98 -9.18 27.11 -19.08
C ILE A 98 -8.64 25.71 -18.74
N ASP A 99 -9.03 25.16 -17.58
CA ASP A 99 -8.78 23.75 -17.27
C ASP A 99 -9.46 22.89 -18.35
N THR A 100 -8.73 21.98 -18.98
CA THR A 100 -9.30 21.13 -20.04
C THR A 100 -10.37 20.22 -19.43
N PRO A 101 -11.61 20.31 -19.91
CA PRO A 101 -12.69 19.48 -19.39
C PRO A 101 -12.53 18.00 -19.76
N TYR A 102 -12.97 17.13 -18.86
CA TYR A 102 -13.17 15.72 -19.17
C TYR A 102 -14.53 15.47 -19.82
N GLY A 103 -14.58 14.61 -20.83
CA GLY A 103 -15.80 14.19 -21.52
C GLY A 103 -15.64 14.12 -23.04
N GLU A 104 -16.75 13.86 -23.72
CA GLU A 104 -16.78 13.73 -25.20
C GLU A 104 -17.12 15.05 -25.90
N GLU A 105 -17.88 15.93 -25.23
CA GLU A 105 -18.37 17.18 -25.81
C GLU A 105 -17.36 18.31 -25.60
N ALA A 106 -16.92 18.97 -26.66
CA ALA A 106 -16.12 20.19 -26.56
C ALA A 106 -16.98 21.37 -26.04
N ALA A 107 -16.37 22.29 -25.30
CA ALA A 107 -17.02 23.55 -24.96
C ALA A 107 -16.71 24.63 -26.02
N GLN A 108 -17.53 25.66 -26.08
CA GLN A 108 -17.24 26.89 -26.82
C GLN A 108 -17.34 28.04 -25.85
N ILE A 109 -16.37 28.94 -25.85
CA ILE A 109 -16.38 30.16 -25.07
C ILE A 109 -16.50 31.39 -25.96
N GLU A 110 -17.14 32.42 -25.42
CA GLU A 110 -17.09 33.79 -25.88
C GLU A 110 -16.44 34.63 -24.79
N TYR A 111 -15.46 35.46 -25.14
CA TYR A 111 -14.82 36.36 -24.19
C TYR A 111 -14.50 37.73 -24.80
N GLU A 112 -14.44 38.74 -23.93
CA GLU A 112 -14.01 40.10 -24.26
C GLU A 112 -13.12 40.63 -23.12
N ILE A 113 -12.12 41.46 -23.46
CA ILE A 113 -11.15 41.99 -22.51
C ILE A 113 -11.40 43.49 -22.38
N VAL A 114 -12.00 43.96 -21.29
CA VAL A 114 -12.50 45.34 -21.14
C VAL A 114 -11.35 46.36 -21.01
N THR A 115 -10.82 46.86 -22.13
CA THR A 115 -9.72 47.84 -22.18
C THR A 115 -9.67 48.62 -23.50
N SER A 116 -9.06 49.80 -23.53
CA SER A 116 -8.69 50.48 -24.79
C SER A 116 -7.24 50.22 -25.20
N GLU A 117 -6.47 49.51 -24.37
CA GLU A 117 -5.05 49.25 -24.57
C GLU A 117 -4.80 47.96 -25.36
N ASN A 118 -3.66 47.90 -26.05
CA ASN A 118 -3.24 46.68 -26.72
C ASN A 118 -2.82 45.63 -25.69
N ILE A 119 -3.48 44.48 -25.75
CA ILE A 119 -3.16 43.33 -24.92
C ILE A 119 -1.88 42.64 -25.44
N LYS A 120 -0.97 42.30 -24.52
CA LYS A 120 0.26 41.59 -24.87
C LYS A 120 -0.07 40.14 -25.26
N PRO A 121 0.42 39.64 -26.41
CA PRO A 121 0.30 38.23 -26.74
C PRO A 121 1.17 37.39 -25.79
N LEU A 122 0.74 36.17 -25.51
CA LEU A 122 1.55 35.18 -24.79
C LEU A 122 2.51 34.52 -25.80
N PRO A 123 3.84 34.62 -25.63
CA PRO A 123 4.76 33.82 -26.41
C PRO A 123 4.58 32.33 -26.10
N VAL A 124 4.35 31.51 -27.13
CA VAL A 124 4.15 30.07 -27.00
C VAL A 124 5.16 29.34 -27.87
N TYR A 125 5.90 28.41 -27.28
CA TYR A 125 6.67 27.41 -27.97
C TYR A 125 5.89 26.10 -28.01
N ASN A 126 5.65 25.57 -29.20
CA ASN A 126 5.10 24.22 -29.39
C ASN A 126 6.26 23.31 -29.79
N TYR A 127 6.22 22.05 -29.39
CA TYR A 127 7.20 21.04 -29.84
C TYR A 127 7.37 21.05 -31.37
N HIS A 128 8.61 21.01 -31.85
CA HIS A 128 9.01 21.27 -33.24
C HIS A 128 8.70 22.67 -33.77
N GLY A 129 8.66 23.65 -32.86
CA GLY A 129 8.47 25.06 -33.16
C GLY A 129 9.75 25.77 -33.59
N ASP A 130 9.63 27.05 -33.89
CA ASP A 130 10.78 27.90 -34.22
C ASP A 130 11.24 28.68 -32.98
N ASP A 131 12.36 28.25 -32.38
CA ASP A 131 12.99 28.86 -31.20
C ASP A 131 13.27 30.35 -31.42
N THR A 132 13.73 30.72 -32.62
CA THR A 132 14.09 32.11 -32.95
C THR A 132 12.84 32.98 -33.01
N MET A 133 11.77 32.49 -33.64
CA MET A 133 10.49 33.20 -33.69
C MET A 133 9.88 33.34 -32.29
N PHE A 134 9.92 32.28 -31.48
CA PHE A 134 9.44 32.27 -30.10
C PHE A 134 10.15 33.32 -29.24
N LEU A 135 11.49 33.30 -29.22
CA LEU A 135 12.29 34.25 -28.46
C LEU A 135 12.14 35.69 -28.99
N SER A 136 12.09 35.87 -30.31
CA SER A 136 11.88 37.19 -30.93
C SER A 136 10.52 37.78 -30.57
N MET A 137 9.47 36.95 -30.49
CA MET A 137 8.16 37.39 -30.03
C MET A 137 8.21 37.80 -28.54
N TRP A 138 8.88 37.01 -27.71
CA TRP A 138 9.05 37.36 -26.31
C TRP A 138 9.88 38.65 -26.11
N ASP A 139 10.90 38.89 -26.94
CA ASP A 139 11.68 40.13 -26.96
C ASP A 139 10.85 41.33 -27.41
N LYS A 140 10.11 41.18 -28.52
CA LYS A 140 9.31 42.24 -29.11
C LYS A 140 8.24 42.79 -28.18
N PHE A 141 7.52 41.91 -27.48
CA PHE A 141 6.39 42.30 -26.62
C PHE A 141 6.79 42.48 -25.15
N ASP A 142 8.04 42.20 -24.80
CA ASP A 142 8.56 42.24 -23.43
C ASP A 142 7.61 41.55 -22.42
N ALA A 143 7.14 40.38 -22.82
CA ALA A 143 6.07 39.64 -22.14
C ALA A 143 6.50 39.11 -20.76
N GLU A 144 5.60 39.17 -19.79
CA GLU A 144 5.82 38.76 -18.40
C GLU A 144 5.93 37.25 -18.23
N TYR A 145 5.33 36.50 -19.15
CA TYR A 145 5.34 35.05 -19.17
C TYR A 145 5.48 34.53 -20.60
N ALA A 146 5.92 33.29 -20.72
CA ALA A 146 5.81 32.48 -21.92
C ALA A 146 5.38 31.06 -21.57
N LEU A 147 4.98 30.28 -22.58
CA LEU A 147 4.48 28.93 -22.40
C LEU A 147 5.23 27.96 -23.32
N ILE A 148 5.80 26.91 -22.76
CA ILE A 148 6.40 25.79 -23.50
C ILE A 148 5.42 24.62 -23.45
N LYS A 149 5.14 24.00 -24.59
CA LYS A 149 4.17 22.89 -24.70
C LYS A 149 4.81 21.66 -25.32
N GLY A 150 4.89 20.59 -24.53
CA GLY A 150 5.17 19.23 -24.99
C GLY A 150 3.90 18.38 -25.10
N PRO A 151 4.03 17.12 -25.55
CA PRO A 151 2.91 16.19 -25.61
C PRO A 151 2.43 15.74 -24.22
N ASP A 152 3.31 15.65 -23.23
CA ASP A 152 2.98 15.19 -21.86
C ASP A 152 2.89 16.31 -20.82
N PHE A 153 3.32 17.53 -21.15
CA PHE A 153 3.35 18.64 -20.20
C PHE A 153 3.18 20.03 -20.84
N GLN A 154 2.90 21.00 -19.98
CA GLN A 154 2.96 22.43 -20.28
C GLN A 154 3.77 23.14 -19.19
N LEU A 155 4.62 24.10 -19.55
CA LEU A 155 5.45 24.85 -18.62
C LEU A 155 5.23 26.36 -18.77
N LEU A 156 4.67 26.99 -17.74
CA LEU A 156 4.51 28.44 -17.66
C LEU A 156 5.80 29.07 -17.11
N VAL A 157 6.53 29.76 -17.98
CA VAL A 157 7.83 30.36 -17.67
C VAL A 157 7.68 31.85 -17.38
N PRO A 158 8.08 32.34 -16.20
CA PRO A 158 8.09 33.77 -15.91
C PRO A 158 9.30 34.46 -16.56
N LYS A 159 9.16 35.76 -16.84
CA LYS A 159 10.16 36.58 -17.54
C LYS A 159 11.55 36.56 -16.93
N ASN A 160 11.68 36.38 -15.61
CA ASN A 160 12.97 36.27 -14.93
C ASN A 160 13.79 35.03 -15.35
N ASP A 161 13.16 34.06 -16.03
CA ASP A 161 13.84 32.87 -16.57
C ASP A 161 13.98 32.89 -18.08
N LYS A 162 13.62 34.00 -18.75
CA LYS A 162 13.76 34.14 -20.21
C LYS A 162 15.18 33.85 -20.69
N GLU A 163 16.18 34.37 -19.99
CA GLU A 163 17.58 34.14 -20.35
C GLU A 163 18.07 32.72 -20.00
N LYS A 164 17.43 32.02 -19.04
CA LYS A 164 17.69 30.59 -18.80
C LYS A 164 17.12 29.74 -19.93
N VAL A 165 15.93 30.08 -20.43
CA VAL A 165 15.34 29.44 -21.61
C VAL A 165 16.14 29.72 -22.88
N ARG A 166 16.66 30.94 -23.04
CA ARG A 166 17.53 31.28 -24.17
C ARG A 166 18.85 30.52 -24.15
N ASN A 167 19.40 30.30 -22.95
CA ASN A 167 20.70 29.68 -22.74
C ASN A 167 20.54 28.42 -21.87
N LEU A 168 19.80 27.43 -22.37
CA LEU A 168 19.66 26.15 -21.70
C LEU A 168 21.04 25.55 -21.44
N LYS A 169 21.28 25.18 -20.18
CA LYS A 169 22.59 24.70 -19.73
C LYS A 169 22.81 23.23 -20.11
N ASP A 170 21.76 22.43 -19.92
CA ASP A 170 21.83 20.97 -20.04
C ASP A 170 21.24 20.46 -21.36
N TYR A 171 20.61 21.35 -22.14
CA TYR A 171 19.96 21.04 -23.42
C TYR A 171 20.41 22.00 -24.53
N ARG A 172 20.48 21.51 -25.77
CA ARG A 172 20.87 22.28 -26.96
C ARG A 172 19.70 23.06 -27.56
N SER A 173 18.46 22.65 -27.28
CA SER A 173 17.23 23.28 -27.77
C SER A 173 16.05 23.04 -26.84
N LEU A 174 14.95 23.76 -27.07
CA LEU A 174 13.67 23.51 -26.40
C LEU A 174 13.06 22.15 -26.78
N ASP A 175 13.31 21.67 -28.00
CA ASP A 175 12.90 20.32 -28.43
C ASP A 175 13.63 19.23 -27.62
N GLU A 176 14.93 19.37 -27.36
CA GLU A 176 15.69 18.39 -26.55
C GLU A 176 15.22 18.38 -25.08
N LEU A 177 14.86 19.55 -24.53
CA LEU A 177 14.19 19.63 -23.22
C LEU A 177 12.85 18.87 -23.22
N ILE A 178 12.02 19.04 -24.26
CA ILE A 178 10.73 18.35 -24.37
C ILE A 178 10.93 16.84 -24.54
N GLU A 179 11.91 16.41 -25.33
CA GLU A 179 12.27 15.01 -25.55
C GLU A 179 12.71 14.32 -24.27
N HIS A 180 13.48 15.01 -23.42
CA HIS A 180 13.81 14.53 -22.08
C HIS A 180 12.55 14.24 -21.25
N TYR A 181 11.56 15.14 -21.24
CA TYR A 181 10.30 14.88 -20.54
C TYR A 181 9.50 13.73 -21.17
N ILE A 182 9.49 13.59 -22.50
CA ILE A 182 8.86 12.44 -23.18
C ILE A 182 9.49 11.14 -22.70
N GLU A 183 10.81 11.07 -22.60
CA GLU A 183 11.52 9.90 -22.08
C GLU A 183 11.21 9.65 -20.60
N LEU A 184 11.22 10.70 -19.76
CA LEU A 184 10.92 10.61 -18.34
C LEU A 184 9.50 10.08 -18.09
N PHE A 185 8.49 10.69 -18.73
CA PHE A 185 7.10 10.22 -18.63
C PHE A 185 6.94 8.83 -19.23
N GLY A 186 7.59 8.53 -20.36
CA GLY A 186 7.61 7.21 -20.97
C GLY A 186 8.13 6.14 -20.01
N TYR A 187 9.25 6.41 -19.35
CA TYR A 187 9.85 5.51 -18.36
C TYR A 187 8.94 5.32 -17.15
N TYR A 188 8.41 6.40 -16.57
CA TYR A 188 7.50 6.32 -15.42
C TYR A 188 6.23 5.54 -15.77
N ASN A 189 5.70 5.76 -16.98
CA ASN A 189 4.56 5.03 -17.48
C ASN A 189 4.85 3.53 -17.61
N GLN A 190 6.03 3.18 -18.13
CA GLN A 190 6.47 1.79 -18.26
C GLN A 190 6.55 1.09 -16.90
N ILE A 191 7.19 1.70 -15.90
CA ILE A 191 7.35 1.07 -14.58
C ILE A 191 6.03 1.03 -13.79
N ALA A 192 5.09 1.96 -14.07
CA ALA A 192 3.71 1.87 -13.60
C ALA A 192 2.84 0.89 -14.41
N GLY A 193 3.41 0.20 -15.41
CA GLY A 193 2.72 -0.83 -16.18
C GLY A 193 1.65 -0.31 -17.14
N PHE A 194 1.77 0.91 -17.67
CA PHE A 194 0.93 1.40 -18.77
C PHE A 194 1.43 0.86 -20.11
N ASP A 195 1.08 -0.40 -20.42
CA ASP A 195 1.54 -1.15 -21.59
C ASP A 195 0.46 -1.37 -22.66
N ASN A 196 -0.73 -0.80 -22.48
CA ASN A 196 -1.91 -0.99 -23.32
C ASN A 196 -2.42 -2.45 -23.40
N SER A 197 -2.03 -3.33 -22.48
CA SER A 197 -2.48 -4.74 -22.43
C SER A 197 -3.98 -4.90 -22.12
N SER A 198 -4.60 -3.89 -21.48
CA SER A 198 -6.04 -3.79 -21.24
C SER A 198 -6.46 -2.32 -21.21
N LYS A 199 -7.78 -2.07 -21.11
CA LYS A 199 -8.32 -0.71 -20.96
C LYS A 199 -7.73 -0.01 -19.72
N GLU A 200 -7.61 -0.72 -18.62
CA GLU A 200 -7.07 -0.24 -17.34
C GLU A 200 -5.56 0.00 -17.37
N ASN A 201 -4.86 -0.46 -18.41
CA ASN A 201 -3.43 -0.29 -18.60
C ASN A 201 -3.09 0.68 -19.74
N GLN A 202 -4.08 1.42 -20.25
CA GLN A 202 -3.83 2.56 -21.14
C GLN A 202 -3.42 3.79 -20.32
N ASN A 203 -2.47 4.57 -20.83
CA ASN A 203 -2.14 5.87 -20.23
C ASN A 203 -3.25 6.90 -20.52
N GLY A 204 -3.41 7.87 -19.62
CA GLY A 204 -4.26 9.04 -19.85
C GLY A 204 -3.60 10.02 -20.82
N VAL A 205 -4.43 10.75 -21.57
CA VAL A 205 -3.96 11.80 -22.51
C VAL A 205 -3.78 13.17 -21.83
N ASN A 206 -4.08 13.28 -20.55
CA ASN A 206 -3.94 14.51 -19.79
C ASN A 206 -2.45 14.85 -19.55
N ARG A 207 -2.10 16.11 -19.75
CA ARG A 207 -0.74 16.63 -19.54
C ARG A 207 -0.54 17.15 -18.13
N PHE A 208 0.70 17.15 -17.68
CA PHE A 208 1.15 17.85 -16.47
C PHE A 208 1.26 19.36 -16.72
N PHE A 209 1.09 20.16 -15.66
CA PHE A 209 1.28 21.61 -15.73
C PHE A 209 2.35 22.03 -14.74
N PHE A 210 3.42 22.62 -15.26
CA PHE A 210 4.57 23.06 -14.51
C PHE A 210 4.63 24.58 -14.44
N LYS A 211 5.01 25.10 -13.28
CA LYS A 211 5.18 26.54 -13.07
C LYS A 211 6.16 26.84 -11.93
N ALA A 212 6.42 28.12 -11.76
CA ALA A 212 7.00 28.67 -10.56
C ALA A 212 5.88 29.04 -9.56
N ASP A 213 6.18 29.00 -8.26
CA ASP A 213 5.32 29.51 -7.21
C ASP A 213 6.15 30.01 -6.02
N LYS A 214 6.41 31.32 -5.97
CA LYS A 214 7.15 31.96 -4.86
C LYS A 214 6.49 31.79 -3.48
N ASN A 215 5.22 31.34 -3.45
CA ASN A 215 4.45 31.09 -2.24
C ASN A 215 4.26 29.59 -1.96
N GLY A 216 4.93 28.72 -2.73
CA GLY A 216 4.86 27.28 -2.63
C GLY A 216 5.43 26.73 -1.31
N ARG A 217 5.03 25.50 -0.98
CA ARG A 217 5.53 24.76 0.18
C ARG A 217 6.79 23.99 -0.21
N GLY A 218 7.69 23.73 0.75
CA GLY A 218 8.88 22.91 0.50
C GLY A 218 9.81 23.50 -0.57
N GLY A 219 10.63 22.65 -1.20
CA GLY A 219 11.52 23.05 -2.30
C GLY A 219 10.85 23.05 -3.67
N ALA A 220 9.82 22.23 -3.83
CA ALA A 220 8.83 22.16 -4.90
C ALA A 220 7.60 21.43 -4.30
N TYR A 221 6.51 21.34 -5.05
CA TYR A 221 5.37 20.53 -4.66
C TYR A 221 4.55 20.06 -5.87
N TYR A 222 3.96 18.89 -5.73
CA TYR A 222 2.90 18.36 -6.57
C TYR A 222 1.54 18.60 -5.93
N SER A 223 0.54 18.94 -6.73
CA SER A 223 -0.84 19.17 -6.28
C SER A 223 -1.84 18.62 -7.29
N SER A 224 -3.12 18.67 -6.92
CA SER A 224 -4.24 18.31 -7.80
C SER A 224 -4.44 19.26 -8.98
N GLU A 225 -3.62 20.30 -9.15
CA GLU A 225 -3.79 21.29 -10.19
C GLU A 225 -2.51 21.59 -10.99
N TRP A 226 -1.33 21.39 -10.43
CA TRP A 226 -0.03 21.57 -11.08
C TRP A 226 1.09 20.98 -10.22
N ALA A 227 2.28 20.86 -10.80
CA ALA A 227 3.52 20.82 -10.02
C ALA A 227 4.24 22.17 -10.11
N ALA A 228 4.77 22.65 -8.99
CA ALA A 228 5.42 23.96 -8.95
C ALA A 228 6.74 23.95 -8.19
N ASN A 229 7.71 24.71 -8.71
CA ASN A 229 8.92 25.03 -7.98
C ASN A 229 8.59 26.13 -6.98
N SER A 230 8.93 25.97 -5.70
CA SER A 230 8.48 26.86 -4.61
C SER A 230 9.23 28.20 -4.54
N TYR A 231 9.71 28.67 -5.69
CA TYR A 231 10.45 29.90 -5.90
C TYR A 231 9.83 30.66 -7.07
N SER A 232 10.24 31.92 -7.29
CA SER A 232 9.77 32.71 -8.43
C SER A 232 10.33 32.26 -9.78
N THR A 233 11.03 31.13 -9.84
CA THR A 233 11.75 30.62 -11.01
C THR A 233 11.33 29.20 -11.36
N VAL A 234 11.37 28.86 -12.65
CA VAL A 234 11.15 27.50 -13.18
C VAL A 234 12.44 26.70 -13.34
N GLU A 235 13.57 27.18 -12.83
CA GLU A 235 14.91 26.61 -13.06
C GLU A 235 14.97 25.09 -12.91
N CYS A 236 14.34 24.49 -11.88
CA CYS A 236 14.37 23.04 -11.73
C CYS A 236 13.76 22.28 -12.91
N TRP A 237 12.73 22.84 -13.55
CA TRP A 237 12.07 22.26 -14.73
C TRP A 237 12.92 22.36 -15.99
N LEU A 238 14.02 23.12 -15.96
CA LEU A 238 14.99 23.31 -17.04
C LEU A 238 16.31 22.56 -16.80
N THR A 239 16.39 21.73 -15.76
CA THR A 239 17.59 20.99 -15.34
C THR A 239 17.38 19.49 -15.47
N GLU A 240 18.26 18.82 -16.19
CA GLU A 240 18.13 17.40 -16.56
C GLU A 240 18.12 16.45 -15.37
N ASP A 241 19.02 16.67 -14.40
CA ASP A 241 19.19 15.79 -13.24
C ASP A 241 18.50 16.31 -11.97
N SER A 242 17.44 17.10 -12.13
CA SER A 242 16.76 17.69 -10.98
C SER A 242 15.98 16.62 -10.20
N TRP A 243 16.49 16.23 -9.03
CA TRP A 243 15.76 15.35 -8.10
C TRP A 243 14.36 15.89 -7.76
N LYS A 244 14.19 17.22 -7.69
CA LYS A 244 12.86 17.84 -7.48
C LYS A 244 11.89 17.44 -8.58
N VAL A 245 12.30 17.48 -9.85
CA VAL A 245 11.44 17.12 -10.98
C VAL A 245 11.01 15.65 -10.88
N LEU A 246 11.97 14.76 -10.63
CA LEU A 246 11.71 13.32 -10.48
C LEU A 246 10.74 13.05 -9.31
N HIS A 247 10.99 13.69 -8.16
CA HIS A 247 10.19 13.56 -6.95
C HIS A 247 8.74 14.05 -7.13
N GLU A 248 8.55 15.27 -7.66
CA GLU A 248 7.22 15.86 -7.83
C GLU A 248 6.40 15.15 -8.91
N ILE A 249 7.03 14.73 -10.01
CA ILE A 249 6.32 13.91 -11.02
C ILE A 249 5.95 12.55 -10.41
N GLY A 250 6.82 11.96 -9.58
CA GLY A 250 6.58 10.69 -8.91
C GLY A 250 5.35 10.71 -8.01
N HIS A 251 4.99 11.84 -7.40
CA HIS A 251 3.75 11.95 -6.61
C HIS A 251 2.51 11.63 -7.44
N GLY A 252 2.47 12.06 -8.70
CA GLY A 252 1.37 11.71 -9.62
C GLY A 252 1.20 10.21 -9.84
N TYR A 253 2.23 9.40 -9.59
CA TYR A 253 2.20 7.95 -9.79
C TYR A 253 1.93 7.16 -8.51
N GLN A 254 1.79 7.80 -7.34
CA GLN A 254 1.38 7.09 -6.13
C GLN A 254 -0.03 6.53 -6.30
N ALA A 255 -0.23 5.28 -5.91
CA ALA A 255 -1.50 4.58 -6.09
C ALA A 255 -2.24 4.43 -4.75
N GLY A 256 -3.49 3.97 -4.81
CA GLY A 256 -4.34 3.82 -3.63
C GLY A 256 -3.77 2.86 -2.57
N PHE A 257 -2.88 1.93 -2.93
CA PHE A 257 -2.22 1.05 -1.95
C PHE A 257 -1.18 1.78 -1.09
N ASP A 258 -0.76 2.99 -1.48
CA ASP A 258 0.17 3.78 -0.70
C ASP A 258 -0.42 4.15 0.66
N GLY A 259 0.39 3.99 1.71
CA GLY A 259 -0.04 4.19 3.09
C GLY A 259 -0.99 3.10 3.64
N VAL A 260 -1.24 2.01 2.92
CA VAL A 260 -2.11 0.91 3.38
C VAL A 260 -1.26 -0.25 3.90
N GLY A 261 -1.35 -0.55 5.19
CA GLY A 261 -0.56 -1.58 5.88
C GLY A 261 0.88 -1.17 6.20
N MET A 262 1.44 -0.16 5.52
CA MET A 262 2.75 0.42 5.81
C MET A 262 2.83 1.89 5.37
N TYR A 263 3.68 2.69 6.02
CA TYR A 263 3.84 4.12 5.67
C TYR A 263 4.71 4.30 4.41
N THR A 264 4.17 4.97 3.38
CA THR A 264 4.92 5.27 2.14
C THR A 264 4.86 6.74 1.70
N GLY A 265 4.33 7.64 2.52
CA GLY A 265 4.29 9.08 2.22
C GLY A 265 5.70 9.66 2.09
N GLU A 266 5.97 10.39 1.01
CA GLU A 266 7.31 10.89 0.64
C GLU A 266 8.36 9.79 0.41
N ILE A 267 7.93 8.54 0.19
CA ILE A 267 8.84 7.39 0.02
C ILE A 267 8.57 6.68 -1.31
N SER A 268 7.35 6.20 -1.56
CA SER A 268 7.08 5.35 -2.73
C SER A 268 7.20 6.10 -4.06
N ASN A 269 6.84 7.39 -4.10
CA ASN A 269 7.07 8.25 -5.26
C ASN A 269 8.54 8.29 -5.66
N ASN A 270 9.45 8.29 -4.69
CA ASN A 270 10.89 8.33 -4.95
C ASN A 270 11.42 7.07 -5.63
N LEU A 271 10.71 5.93 -5.58
CA LEU A 271 11.14 4.73 -6.31
C LEU A 271 11.24 4.98 -7.81
N PHE A 272 10.38 5.83 -8.37
CA PHE A 272 10.42 6.21 -9.78
C PHE A 272 11.66 7.05 -10.10
N GLY A 273 11.96 8.04 -9.24
CA GLY A 273 13.14 8.90 -9.36
C GLY A 273 14.44 8.12 -9.26
N VAL A 274 14.58 7.28 -8.23
CA VAL A 274 15.75 6.39 -8.07
C VAL A 274 15.94 5.54 -9.33
N GLN A 275 14.89 4.91 -9.83
CA GLN A 275 15.00 4.07 -11.01
C GLN A 275 15.44 4.84 -12.26
N TYR A 276 14.92 6.05 -12.46
CA TYR A 276 15.31 6.88 -13.60
C TYR A 276 16.77 7.32 -13.50
N GLU A 277 17.24 7.73 -12.32
CA GLU A 277 18.66 8.06 -12.12
C GLU A 277 19.58 6.88 -12.44
N TYR A 278 19.24 5.68 -11.98
CA TYR A 278 20.08 4.50 -12.18
C TYR A 278 19.98 3.93 -13.59
N ASN A 279 18.81 3.94 -14.24
CA ASN A 279 18.64 3.30 -15.56
C ASN A 279 18.89 4.25 -16.74
N ILE A 280 18.65 5.55 -16.55
CA ILE A 280 18.66 6.53 -17.65
C ILE A 280 19.79 7.53 -17.48
N LEU A 281 19.90 8.19 -16.33
CA LEU A 281 20.84 9.32 -16.19
C LEU A 281 22.28 8.89 -15.92
N PHE A 282 22.51 7.99 -14.95
CA PHE A 282 23.82 7.84 -14.32
C PHE A 282 24.36 6.42 -14.26
N GLY A 283 23.54 5.38 -14.45
CA GLY A 283 24.01 4.01 -14.19
C GLY A 283 24.43 3.85 -12.73
N LYS A 284 25.49 3.06 -12.51
CA LYS A 284 26.09 2.87 -11.17
C LYS A 284 26.66 4.14 -10.55
N GLU A 285 26.96 5.20 -11.32
CA GLU A 285 27.44 6.46 -10.73
C GLU A 285 26.36 7.16 -9.88
N ALA A 286 25.08 6.77 -10.01
CA ALA A 286 24.02 7.19 -9.10
C ALA A 286 24.33 6.86 -7.63
N ASP A 287 25.14 5.85 -7.33
CA ASP A 287 25.61 5.57 -5.97
C ASP A 287 26.31 6.76 -5.31
N LYS A 288 27.01 7.58 -6.13
CA LYS A 288 27.85 8.69 -5.66
C LYS A 288 27.13 10.03 -5.69
N LYS A 289 26.08 10.18 -6.49
CA LYS A 289 25.44 11.50 -6.72
C LYS A 289 23.91 11.48 -6.85
N GLY A 290 23.28 10.32 -6.98
CA GLY A 290 21.83 10.19 -7.07
C GLY A 290 21.13 10.43 -5.73
N GLY A 291 19.82 10.68 -5.80
CA GLY A 291 18.96 11.00 -4.67
C GLY A 291 18.82 9.87 -3.64
N LEU A 292 19.07 8.60 -4.01
CA LEU A 292 18.97 7.47 -3.06
C LEU A 292 19.93 7.62 -1.86
N PHE A 293 21.16 8.11 -2.10
CA PHE A 293 22.19 8.24 -1.08
C PHE A 293 22.68 9.67 -0.87
N GLU A 294 22.32 10.61 -1.75
CA GLU A 294 22.75 12.02 -1.70
C GLU A 294 24.28 12.20 -1.54
N GLY A 295 25.05 11.31 -2.19
CA GLY A 295 26.51 11.27 -2.09
C GLY A 295 27.08 10.87 -0.72
N LYS A 296 26.25 10.29 0.16
CA LYS A 296 26.62 9.90 1.54
C LYS A 296 26.48 8.39 1.78
N LYS A 297 26.61 7.58 0.72
CA LYS A 297 26.39 6.12 0.75
C LYS A 297 27.03 5.42 1.95
N ASP A 298 28.32 5.63 2.22
CA ASP A 298 29.02 4.99 3.36
C ASP A 298 28.45 5.37 4.73
N THR A 299 27.95 6.61 4.87
CA THR A 299 27.33 7.08 6.12
C THR A 299 25.95 6.48 6.29
N VAL A 300 25.18 6.41 5.19
CA VAL A 300 23.86 5.78 5.17
C VAL A 300 23.97 4.29 5.46
N GLU A 301 24.93 3.60 4.85
CA GLU A 301 25.20 2.17 5.06
C GLU A 301 25.48 1.86 6.52
N ARG A 302 26.36 2.64 7.17
CA ARG A 302 26.69 2.47 8.60
C ARG A 302 25.49 2.76 9.50
N SER A 303 24.77 3.86 9.25
CA SER A 303 23.57 4.24 10.03
C SER A 303 22.49 3.17 9.92
N MET A 304 22.25 2.67 8.72
CA MET A 304 21.22 1.66 8.49
C MET A 304 21.61 0.32 9.09
N TYR A 305 22.89 -0.06 9.08
CA TYR A 305 23.36 -1.26 9.78
C TYR A 305 23.11 -1.16 11.28
N GLU A 306 23.47 -0.03 11.91
CA GLU A 306 23.20 0.23 13.33
C GLU A 306 21.71 0.06 13.65
N HIS A 307 20.84 0.76 12.92
CA HIS A 307 19.41 0.74 13.20
C HIS A 307 18.75 -0.62 12.92
N MET A 308 19.03 -1.21 11.77
CA MET A 308 18.28 -2.39 11.33
C MET A 308 18.87 -3.69 11.90
N ILE A 309 20.18 -3.76 12.15
CA ILE A 309 20.85 -4.98 12.62
C ILE A 309 21.11 -4.93 14.12
N TYR A 310 21.73 -3.86 14.63
CA TYR A 310 22.09 -3.78 16.06
C TYR A 310 20.91 -3.40 16.95
N GLU A 311 20.16 -2.37 16.56
CA GLU A 311 18.97 -1.92 17.30
C GLU A 311 17.71 -2.72 16.95
N LYS A 312 17.76 -3.55 15.89
CA LYS A 312 16.64 -4.40 15.42
C LYS A 312 15.35 -3.62 15.14
N ARG A 313 15.47 -2.41 14.58
CA ARG A 313 14.32 -1.60 14.20
C ARG A 313 13.49 -2.28 13.12
N THR A 314 12.18 -2.07 13.21
CA THR A 314 11.20 -2.43 12.18
C THR A 314 11.16 -1.38 11.07
N TYR A 315 10.45 -1.68 9.97
CA TYR A 315 10.19 -0.70 8.92
C TYR A 315 9.52 0.56 9.47
N ALA A 316 8.61 0.44 10.43
CA ALA A 316 7.92 1.59 11.01
C ALA A 316 8.91 2.60 11.64
N GLU A 317 9.94 2.07 12.31
CA GLU A 317 10.96 2.83 13.06
C GLU A 317 12.14 3.29 12.19
N ALA A 318 12.24 2.81 10.95
CA ALA A 318 13.26 3.23 10.00
C ALA A 318 13.08 4.71 9.56
N LYS A 319 14.18 5.39 9.26
CA LYS A 319 14.16 6.76 8.71
C LYS A 319 13.58 6.76 7.29
N ALA A 320 13.13 7.92 6.80
CA ALA A 320 12.51 8.04 5.47
C ALA A 320 13.43 7.54 4.34
N ASN A 321 14.71 7.90 4.36
CA ASN A 321 15.71 7.43 3.39
C ASN A 321 15.98 5.92 3.51
N GLU A 322 16.01 5.38 4.73
CA GLU A 322 16.18 3.94 4.98
C GLU A 322 14.97 3.15 4.43
N LYS A 323 13.75 3.65 4.63
CA LYS A 323 12.52 3.08 4.05
C LYS A 323 12.56 3.03 2.53
N LEU A 324 13.04 4.11 1.88
CA LEU A 324 13.24 4.15 0.43
C LEU A 324 14.26 3.09 -0.02
N ILE A 325 15.39 2.96 0.67
CA ILE A 325 16.42 1.96 0.36
C ILE A 325 15.84 0.55 0.49
N LEU A 326 15.14 0.23 1.58
CA LEU A 326 14.51 -1.09 1.77
C LEU A 326 13.58 -1.43 0.59
N LEU A 327 12.70 -0.50 0.20
CA LEU A 327 11.79 -0.69 -0.93
C LEU A 327 12.52 -0.81 -2.27
N ALA A 328 13.60 -0.03 -2.48
CA ALA A 328 14.41 -0.10 -3.68
C ALA A 328 15.12 -1.46 -3.83
N MET A 329 15.69 -2.00 -2.74
CA MET A 329 16.32 -3.33 -2.73
C MET A 329 15.29 -4.44 -2.98
N LEU A 330 14.11 -4.34 -2.35
CA LEU A 330 13.03 -5.30 -2.55
C LEU A 330 12.57 -5.32 -4.01
N LYS A 331 12.32 -4.14 -4.59
CA LYS A 331 11.93 -4.00 -5.99
C LYS A 331 13.02 -4.50 -6.94
N GLN A 332 14.28 -4.14 -6.72
CA GLN A 332 15.39 -4.58 -7.58
C GLN A 332 15.44 -6.12 -7.66
N LYS A 333 15.20 -6.80 -6.53
CA LYS A 333 15.15 -8.26 -6.49
C LYS A 333 13.92 -8.87 -7.14
N ALA A 334 12.76 -8.24 -6.96
CA ALA A 334 11.52 -8.68 -7.60
C ALA A 334 11.54 -8.46 -9.12
N GLY A 335 12.24 -7.42 -9.58
CA GLY A 335 12.31 -7.01 -10.98
C GLY A 335 11.22 -6.01 -11.37
N ASP A 336 11.49 -5.28 -12.46
CA ASP A 336 10.59 -4.22 -12.97
C ASP A 336 9.23 -4.77 -13.42
N GLU A 337 9.21 -5.99 -13.96
CA GLU A 337 7.97 -6.65 -14.38
C GLU A 337 7.04 -6.89 -13.18
N ALA A 338 7.57 -7.38 -12.05
CA ALA A 338 6.77 -7.62 -10.86
C ALA A 338 6.19 -6.31 -10.28
N PHE A 339 6.96 -5.21 -10.31
CA PHE A 339 6.48 -3.90 -9.91
C PHE A 339 5.39 -3.36 -10.84
N ALA A 340 5.58 -3.45 -12.15
CA ALA A 340 4.57 -3.08 -13.14
C ALA A 340 3.29 -3.91 -12.95
N LYS A 341 3.41 -5.22 -12.72
CA LYS A 341 2.27 -6.11 -12.44
C LYS A 341 1.51 -5.71 -11.19
N MET A 342 2.19 -5.24 -10.15
CA MET A 342 1.54 -4.74 -8.93
C MET A 342 0.60 -3.57 -9.24
N TYR A 343 1.06 -2.61 -10.05
CA TYR A 343 0.22 -1.50 -10.51
C TYR A 343 -0.93 -1.97 -11.41
N GLN A 344 -0.67 -2.87 -12.35
CA GLN A 344 -1.69 -3.38 -13.28
C GLN A 344 -2.81 -4.14 -12.55
N GLU A 345 -2.45 -5.04 -11.64
CA GLU A 345 -3.43 -5.82 -10.87
C GLU A 345 -4.22 -4.93 -9.92
N TYR A 346 -3.56 -4.01 -9.22
CA TYR A 346 -4.25 -3.08 -8.34
C TYR A 346 -5.20 -2.17 -9.10
N ARG A 347 -4.78 -1.60 -10.25
CA ARG A 347 -5.67 -0.81 -11.12
C ARG A 347 -6.88 -1.63 -11.56
N LYS A 348 -6.69 -2.89 -11.94
CA LYS A 348 -7.79 -3.76 -12.35
C LYS A 348 -8.80 -3.98 -11.22
N ILE A 349 -8.34 -4.28 -10.01
CA ILE A 349 -9.20 -4.54 -8.85
C ILE A 349 -9.89 -3.25 -8.38
N ALA A 350 -9.17 -2.12 -8.36
CA ALA A 350 -9.71 -0.82 -7.96
C ALA A 350 -10.84 -0.29 -8.87
N ASN A 351 -11.02 -0.88 -10.05
CA ASN A 351 -12.10 -0.54 -10.98
C ASN A 351 -13.32 -1.46 -10.86
N GLN A 352 -13.36 -2.33 -9.85
CA GLN A 352 -14.52 -3.18 -9.55
C GLN A 352 -15.49 -2.46 -8.60
N SER A 353 -16.78 -2.78 -8.68
CA SER A 353 -17.83 -2.07 -7.94
C SER A 353 -17.83 -2.31 -6.42
N ASP A 354 -17.23 -3.41 -5.99
CA ASP A 354 -17.12 -3.88 -4.61
C ASP A 354 -15.72 -3.63 -4.00
N PHE A 355 -14.88 -2.84 -4.67
CA PHE A 355 -13.54 -2.53 -4.21
C PHE A 355 -13.52 -1.82 -2.86
N VAL A 356 -12.71 -2.35 -1.94
CA VAL A 356 -12.41 -1.75 -0.64
C VAL A 356 -10.89 -1.61 -0.54
N ARG A 357 -10.42 -0.35 -0.50
CA ARG A 357 -8.99 -0.03 -0.49
C ARG A 357 -8.24 -0.70 0.66
N GLU A 358 -8.86 -0.74 1.84
CA GLU A 358 -8.26 -1.24 3.07
C GLU A 358 -8.01 -2.77 3.05
N ASP A 359 -8.67 -3.51 2.16
CA ASP A 359 -8.50 -4.96 2.00
C ASP A 359 -7.27 -5.34 1.13
N HIS A 360 -6.56 -4.35 0.59
CA HIS A 360 -5.44 -4.54 -0.33
C HIS A 360 -4.19 -3.82 0.19
N THR A 361 -3.60 -4.35 1.26
CA THR A 361 -2.40 -3.77 1.86
C THR A 361 -1.19 -3.88 0.94
N LEU A 362 -0.30 -2.87 0.97
CA LEU A 362 0.92 -2.89 0.16
C LEU A 362 1.86 -4.07 0.52
N PRO A 363 2.08 -4.43 1.80
CA PRO A 363 2.84 -5.64 2.15
C PRO A 363 2.29 -6.92 1.50
N ASP A 364 0.97 -7.11 1.47
CA ASP A 364 0.34 -8.28 0.87
C ASP A 364 0.47 -8.28 -0.66
N LEU A 365 0.28 -7.12 -1.29
CA LEU A 365 0.48 -6.94 -2.73
C LEU A 365 1.93 -7.25 -3.12
N MET A 366 2.91 -6.71 -2.38
CA MET A 366 4.32 -7.02 -2.61
C MET A 366 4.60 -8.50 -2.41
N ASN A 367 4.18 -9.10 -1.29
CA ASN A 367 4.43 -10.50 -1.01
C ASN A 367 3.83 -11.41 -2.08
N ARG A 368 2.57 -11.18 -2.48
CA ARG A 368 1.91 -12.00 -3.51
C ARG A 368 2.53 -11.78 -4.88
N ILE A 369 2.51 -10.54 -5.37
CA ILE A 369 2.81 -10.24 -6.77
C ILE A 369 4.31 -10.37 -7.03
N TYR A 370 5.18 -9.95 -6.11
CA TYR A 370 6.61 -10.15 -6.31
C TYR A 370 6.96 -11.63 -6.27
N SER A 371 6.37 -12.41 -5.36
CA SER A 371 6.65 -13.85 -5.30
C SER A 371 6.14 -14.61 -6.52
N GLU A 372 4.90 -14.36 -6.93
CA GLU A 372 4.30 -15.06 -8.07
C GLU A 372 4.99 -14.72 -9.40
N ASN A 373 5.47 -13.48 -9.59
CA ASN A 373 6.13 -13.10 -10.83
C ASN A 373 7.62 -13.47 -10.87
N SER A 374 8.33 -13.35 -9.75
CA SER A 374 9.78 -13.67 -9.70
C SER A 374 10.08 -15.13 -9.32
N GLN A 375 9.08 -15.88 -8.83
CA GLN A 375 9.24 -17.22 -8.24
C GLN A 375 10.22 -17.23 -7.05
N LEU A 376 10.23 -16.14 -6.27
CA LEU A 376 11.03 -15.96 -5.05
C LEU A 376 10.11 -15.76 -3.84
N ASP A 377 10.58 -16.08 -2.64
CA ASP A 377 9.78 -15.89 -1.43
C ASP A 377 10.23 -14.66 -0.62
N PHE A 378 9.41 -13.62 -0.63
CA PHE A 378 9.66 -12.35 0.08
C PHE A 378 9.07 -12.33 1.49
N SER A 379 8.36 -13.38 1.91
CA SER A 379 7.64 -13.40 3.18
C SER A 379 8.56 -13.17 4.37
N GLY A 380 9.70 -13.90 4.42
CA GLY A 380 10.65 -13.78 5.53
C GLY A 380 11.22 -12.38 5.71
N VAL A 381 11.57 -11.67 4.62
CA VAL A 381 12.13 -10.31 4.72
C VAL A 381 11.07 -9.29 5.12
N LEU A 382 9.85 -9.40 4.61
CA LEU A 382 8.75 -8.51 4.97
C LEU A 382 8.31 -8.70 6.43
N GLU A 383 8.20 -9.95 6.91
CA GLU A 383 7.92 -10.25 8.32
C GLU A 383 9.04 -9.75 9.24
N LYS A 384 10.31 -9.88 8.81
CA LYS A 384 11.46 -9.38 9.56
C LYS A 384 11.44 -7.86 9.70
N TRP A 385 10.88 -7.15 8.73
CA TRP A 385 10.63 -5.71 8.82
C TRP A 385 9.46 -5.34 9.74
N GLY A 386 8.84 -6.31 10.40
CA GLY A 386 7.70 -6.10 11.29
C GLY A 386 6.39 -5.85 10.55
N LEU A 387 6.31 -6.21 9.25
CA LEU A 387 5.09 -6.08 8.48
C LEU A 387 4.21 -7.32 8.68
N THR A 388 2.90 -7.10 8.81
CA THR A 388 1.90 -8.18 8.86
C THR A 388 1.53 -8.60 7.45
N LEU A 389 1.47 -9.91 7.21
CA LEU A 389 1.14 -10.50 5.92
C LEU A 389 -0.03 -11.47 6.03
N ASP A 390 -0.77 -11.62 4.94
CA ASP A 390 -1.68 -12.74 4.72
C ASP A 390 -0.92 -14.07 4.74
N GLN A 391 -1.17 -14.84 5.80
CA GLN A 391 -0.52 -16.11 6.05
C GLN A 391 -0.86 -17.18 5.00
N VAL A 392 -1.97 -17.03 4.27
CA VAL A 392 -2.30 -17.91 3.13
C VAL A 392 -1.26 -17.76 2.03
N GLN A 393 -0.88 -16.52 1.68
CA GLN A 393 0.14 -16.29 0.66
C GLN A 393 1.53 -16.72 1.13
N VAL A 394 1.89 -16.44 2.39
CA VAL A 394 3.15 -16.90 3.00
C VAL A 394 3.27 -18.44 2.93
N GLN A 395 2.17 -19.15 3.18
CA GLN A 395 2.14 -20.60 3.03
C GLN A 395 2.26 -21.01 1.56
N LYS A 396 1.54 -20.36 0.64
CA LYS A 396 1.59 -20.64 -0.80
C LYS A 396 3.01 -20.51 -1.36
N ASN A 397 3.78 -19.49 -0.95
CA ASN A 397 5.16 -19.31 -1.38
C ASN A 397 6.04 -20.52 -0.99
N ARG A 398 5.94 -20.96 0.27
CA ARG A 398 6.67 -22.13 0.78
C ARG A 398 6.28 -23.43 0.08
N GLU A 399 5.00 -23.59 -0.27
CA GLU A 399 4.50 -24.79 -0.94
C GLU A 399 4.93 -24.93 -2.38
N HIS A 400 5.01 -23.80 -3.11
CA HIS A 400 5.65 -23.78 -4.42
C HIS A 400 7.17 -24.00 -4.34
N GLY A 401 7.75 -23.98 -3.15
CA GLY A 401 9.18 -24.18 -2.94
C GLY A 401 10.01 -23.02 -3.47
N TYR A 402 9.45 -21.80 -3.47
CA TYR A 402 10.17 -20.60 -3.85
C TYR A 402 11.34 -20.37 -2.88
N PRO A 403 12.57 -20.12 -3.37
CA PRO A 403 13.69 -19.81 -2.51
C PRO A 403 13.46 -18.45 -1.85
N ALA A 404 13.62 -18.41 -0.53
CA ALA A 404 13.48 -17.19 0.24
C ALA A 404 14.64 -16.23 -0.01
N VAL A 405 14.35 -14.94 0.08
CA VAL A 405 15.33 -13.87 -0.06
C VAL A 405 15.58 -13.17 1.27
N ALA A 406 16.80 -12.66 1.45
CA ALA A 406 17.18 -11.87 2.62
C ALA A 406 18.19 -10.80 2.22
N SER A 407 18.29 -9.73 3.00
CA SER A 407 19.35 -8.74 2.86
C SER A 407 20.72 -9.37 3.15
N LEU A 408 21.77 -8.96 2.43
CA LEU A 408 23.15 -9.37 2.74
C LEU A 408 23.50 -9.18 4.23
N ALA A 409 23.13 -8.03 4.82
CA ALA A 409 23.34 -7.70 6.23
C ALA A 409 22.71 -8.69 7.21
N ASP A 410 21.69 -9.45 6.79
CA ASP A 410 20.99 -10.43 7.62
C ASP A 410 21.59 -11.83 7.56
N VAL A 411 22.42 -12.12 6.55
CA VAL A 411 22.95 -13.47 6.28
C VAL A 411 24.47 -13.51 6.11
N VAL A 412 25.15 -12.36 6.10
CA VAL A 412 26.61 -12.25 6.01
C VAL A 412 27.15 -11.48 7.23
N PRO A 413 28.19 -11.98 7.93
CA PRO A 413 28.87 -11.26 9.00
C PRO A 413 29.37 -9.90 8.53
N GLU A 414 29.39 -8.90 9.41
CA GLU A 414 29.81 -7.54 9.05
C GLU A 414 31.18 -7.50 8.36
N SER A 415 32.14 -8.28 8.87
CA SER A 415 33.51 -8.36 8.35
C SER A 415 33.60 -8.92 6.92
N GLU A 416 32.55 -9.57 6.43
CA GLU A 416 32.49 -10.22 5.11
C GLU A 416 31.57 -9.49 4.13
N LEU A 417 30.89 -8.42 4.56
CA LEU A 417 29.94 -7.69 3.71
C LEU A 417 30.59 -7.08 2.48
N ALA A 418 31.81 -6.54 2.60
CA ALA A 418 32.53 -6.00 1.44
C ALA A 418 32.76 -7.07 0.37
N ARG A 419 33.18 -8.27 0.78
CA ARG A 419 33.38 -9.41 -0.12
C ARG A 419 32.06 -9.90 -0.73
N ALA A 420 31.00 -9.91 0.06
CA ALA A 420 29.68 -10.30 -0.41
C ALA A 420 29.09 -9.30 -1.42
N ARG A 421 29.25 -8.00 -1.18
CA ARG A 421 28.85 -6.95 -2.13
C ARG A 421 29.61 -7.08 -3.44
N GLU A 422 30.92 -7.29 -3.41
CA GLU A 422 31.73 -7.51 -4.61
C GLU A 422 31.26 -8.74 -5.40
N LEU A 423 30.91 -9.82 -4.71
CA LEU A 423 30.41 -11.05 -5.33
C LEU A 423 29.11 -10.83 -6.10
N VAL A 424 28.18 -10.06 -5.54
CA VAL A 424 26.84 -9.89 -6.15
C VAL A 424 26.74 -8.66 -7.06
N ASP A 425 27.65 -7.70 -6.94
CA ASP A 425 27.66 -6.43 -7.71
C ASP A 425 27.40 -6.58 -9.22
N PRO A 426 27.93 -7.60 -9.93
CA PRO A 426 27.65 -7.76 -11.36
C PRO A 426 26.18 -8.07 -11.70
N SER A 427 25.40 -8.54 -10.73
CA SER A 427 23.99 -8.93 -10.91
C SER A 427 23.00 -7.82 -10.54
N TYR A 428 23.49 -6.73 -9.94
CA TYR A 428 22.66 -5.68 -9.36
C TYR A 428 23.11 -4.29 -9.82
N LEU A 429 22.12 -3.42 -10.00
CA LEU A 429 22.35 -2.05 -10.45
C LEU A 429 22.73 -1.15 -9.28
N ILE A 430 22.03 -1.28 -8.16
CA ILE A 430 22.35 -0.66 -6.89
C ILE A 430 23.14 -1.68 -6.06
N ASN A 431 24.28 -1.28 -5.49
CA ASN A 431 25.10 -2.15 -4.64
C ASN A 431 25.04 -1.68 -3.19
N PHE A 432 24.56 -2.48 -2.25
CA PHE A 432 24.43 -2.02 -0.85
C PHE A 432 24.40 -3.19 0.15
N ASN A 433 24.68 -2.92 1.44
CA ASN A 433 24.59 -3.95 2.48
C ASN A 433 23.22 -4.60 2.65
N PHE A 434 22.16 -3.97 2.17
CA PHE A 434 20.80 -4.49 2.28
C PHE A 434 20.29 -5.10 0.98
N GLU A 435 21.17 -5.31 -0.02
CA GLU A 435 20.86 -6.01 -1.25
C GLU A 435 20.18 -7.35 -0.97
N MET A 436 19.11 -7.67 -1.70
CA MET A 436 18.32 -8.86 -1.46
C MET A 436 18.86 -10.05 -2.26
N VAL A 437 19.30 -11.08 -1.55
CA VAL A 437 19.97 -12.25 -2.13
C VAL A 437 19.24 -13.56 -1.80
N GLN A 438 19.38 -14.55 -2.67
CA GLN A 438 19.15 -15.96 -2.36
C GLN A 438 20.45 -16.57 -1.80
N ASN A 439 20.31 -17.67 -1.06
CA ASN A 439 21.45 -18.42 -0.52
C ASN A 439 22.46 -18.83 -1.60
N LYS A 440 21.99 -19.20 -2.80
CA LYS A 440 22.85 -19.62 -3.92
C LYS A 440 23.78 -18.50 -4.41
N GLU A 441 23.38 -17.24 -4.27
CA GLU A 441 24.14 -16.08 -4.76
C GLU A 441 25.32 -15.74 -3.85
N ILE A 442 25.24 -16.13 -2.57
CA ILE A 442 26.30 -15.94 -1.57
C ILE A 442 27.06 -17.24 -1.26
N ALA A 443 26.68 -18.37 -1.85
CA ALA A 443 27.27 -19.68 -1.54
C ALA A 443 28.79 -19.73 -1.78
N ALA A 444 29.30 -18.96 -2.76
CA ALA A 444 30.73 -18.88 -3.07
C ALA A 444 31.58 -18.26 -1.94
N LEU A 445 30.95 -17.55 -0.99
CA LEU A 445 31.62 -17.06 0.22
C LEU A 445 32.05 -18.22 1.14
N ASN A 446 31.44 -19.40 1.01
CA ASN A 446 31.71 -20.59 1.82
C ASN A 446 31.65 -20.33 3.35
N LEU A 447 30.75 -19.43 3.76
CA LEU A 447 30.46 -19.12 5.15
C LEU A 447 29.42 -20.11 5.70
N LYS A 448 29.62 -20.52 6.95
CA LYS A 448 28.78 -21.51 7.64
C LYS A 448 28.70 -21.19 9.12
N GLY A 449 27.57 -21.54 9.72
CA GLY A 449 27.32 -21.39 11.14
C GLY A 449 26.51 -22.54 11.73
N ASP A 450 26.58 -22.66 13.04
CA ASP A 450 25.67 -23.49 13.81
C ASP A 450 24.40 -22.69 14.10
N LEU A 451 23.23 -23.33 14.00
CA LEU A 451 21.94 -22.73 14.32
C LEU A 451 21.29 -23.46 15.49
N THR A 452 20.91 -22.71 16.51
CA THR A 452 20.10 -23.19 17.62
C THR A 452 18.70 -22.59 17.52
N ILE A 453 17.68 -23.43 17.41
CA ILE A 453 16.27 -23.03 17.40
C ILE A 453 15.69 -23.35 18.77
N GLU A 454 15.20 -22.33 19.45
CA GLU A 454 14.42 -22.45 20.68
C GLU A 454 12.93 -22.44 20.33
N LEU A 455 12.20 -23.43 20.83
CA LEU A 455 10.77 -23.58 20.63
C LEU A 455 10.04 -22.97 21.83
N SER A 456 9.13 -22.04 21.56
CA SER A 456 8.26 -21.44 22.57
C SER A 456 6.86 -22.06 22.48
N LEU A 457 6.53 -22.89 23.46
CA LEU A 457 5.22 -23.52 23.66
C LEU A 457 5.03 -23.82 25.16
N LYS A 458 3.78 -23.77 25.66
CA LYS A 458 3.47 -24.00 27.08
C LYS A 458 3.87 -25.39 27.59
N ASP A 459 3.62 -26.45 26.80
CA ASP A 459 4.05 -27.81 27.11
C ASP A 459 4.82 -28.42 25.93
N LEU A 460 6.15 -28.32 26.01
CA LEU A 460 7.07 -28.81 24.98
C LEU A 460 7.05 -30.34 24.82
N ASN A 461 6.52 -31.10 25.78
CA ASN A 461 6.42 -32.55 25.64
C ASN A 461 5.46 -32.94 24.50
N LEU A 462 4.51 -32.07 24.15
CA LEU A 462 3.56 -32.29 23.06
C LEU A 462 4.24 -32.33 21.68
N LEU A 463 5.43 -31.76 21.54
CA LEU A 463 6.18 -31.75 20.29
C LEU A 463 7.18 -32.91 20.17
N LYS A 464 7.29 -33.77 21.19
CA LYS A 464 8.28 -34.87 21.17
C LYS A 464 8.04 -35.82 20.00
N GLY A 465 9.09 -36.06 19.21
CA GLY A 465 9.04 -36.93 18.03
C GLY A 465 8.58 -36.24 16.73
N THR A 466 8.24 -34.95 16.79
CA THR A 466 8.13 -34.11 15.58
C THR A 466 9.52 -33.80 15.04
N LYS A 467 9.61 -33.43 13.76
CA LYS A 467 10.87 -33.05 13.11
C LYS A 467 10.81 -31.62 12.62
N ILE A 468 11.95 -30.94 12.69
CA ILE A 468 12.18 -29.67 12.02
C ILE A 468 13.14 -29.91 10.85
N THR A 469 12.75 -29.48 9.66
CA THR A 469 13.54 -29.54 8.44
C THR A 469 13.82 -28.12 7.96
N LEU A 470 15.10 -27.77 7.83
CA LEU A 470 15.53 -26.53 7.20
C LEU A 470 15.51 -26.69 5.69
N LYS A 471 14.82 -25.78 4.99
CA LYS A 471 14.72 -25.78 3.54
C LYS A 471 15.17 -24.48 2.90
N ASP A 472 15.82 -24.62 1.75
CA ASP A 472 16.15 -23.56 0.79
C ASP A 472 15.27 -23.77 -0.45
N GLY A 473 14.14 -23.08 -0.51
CA GLY A 473 13.06 -23.41 -1.44
C GLY A 473 12.60 -24.87 -1.26
N ALA A 474 12.58 -25.64 -2.35
CA ALA A 474 12.25 -27.06 -2.30
C ALA A 474 13.37 -27.96 -1.72
N LYS A 475 14.60 -27.45 -1.57
CA LYS A 475 15.76 -28.26 -1.18
C LYS A 475 15.85 -28.40 0.34
N GLU A 476 15.84 -29.64 0.83
CA GLU A 476 16.18 -29.95 2.22
C GLU A 476 17.68 -29.77 2.49
N ILE A 477 17.99 -29.00 3.53
CA ILE A 477 19.37 -28.70 3.95
C ILE A 477 19.76 -29.59 5.12
N ALA A 478 18.89 -29.69 6.12
CA ALA A 478 19.09 -30.54 7.29
C ALA A 478 17.76 -30.81 7.99
N THR A 479 17.67 -31.95 8.67
CA THR A 479 16.50 -32.34 9.47
C THR A 479 16.94 -32.79 10.86
N GLN A 480 16.20 -32.39 11.88
CA GLN A 480 16.40 -32.81 13.27
C GLN A 480 15.08 -33.21 13.92
N GLU A 481 15.14 -34.14 14.87
CA GLU A 481 14.00 -34.53 15.69
C GLU A 481 13.92 -33.65 16.95
N ILE A 482 12.71 -33.24 17.30
CA ILE A 482 12.41 -32.47 18.51
C ILE A 482 12.40 -33.45 19.69
N THR A 483 13.46 -33.36 20.50
CA THR A 483 13.63 -34.14 21.74
C THR A 483 13.35 -33.32 23.00
N GLY A 484 13.28 -31.99 22.86
CA GLY A 484 13.01 -31.02 23.92
C GLY A 484 12.78 -29.62 23.32
N GLY A 485 12.90 -28.57 24.14
CA GLY A 485 12.64 -27.18 23.70
C GLY A 485 13.70 -26.55 22.81
N VAL A 486 14.82 -27.22 22.57
CA VAL A 486 15.96 -26.68 21.80
C VAL A 486 16.39 -27.69 20.75
N VAL A 487 16.56 -27.22 19.52
CA VAL A 487 17.03 -28.01 18.37
C VAL A 487 18.28 -27.36 17.80
N THR A 488 19.33 -28.15 17.53
CA THR A 488 20.59 -27.63 16.99
C THR A 488 20.91 -28.23 15.63
N PHE A 489 21.25 -27.37 14.69
CA PHE A 489 21.78 -27.70 13.38
C PHE A 489 23.23 -27.26 13.29
N LYS A 490 24.09 -28.11 12.73
CA LYS A 490 25.54 -27.86 12.66
C LYS A 490 25.97 -27.56 11.24
N ASN A 491 26.94 -26.65 11.09
CA ASN A 491 27.61 -26.39 9.81
C ASN A 491 26.63 -26.05 8.66
N ILE A 492 25.60 -25.27 8.97
CA ILE A 492 24.61 -24.82 7.98
C ILE A 492 25.23 -23.66 7.20
N PRO A 493 25.14 -23.62 5.86
CA PRO A 493 25.60 -22.48 5.10
C PRO A 493 24.92 -21.19 5.56
N ASN A 494 25.60 -20.07 5.38
CA ASN A 494 24.99 -18.77 5.62
C ASN A 494 23.82 -18.53 4.65
N GLY A 495 22.73 -17.97 5.17
CA GLY A 495 21.51 -17.81 4.40
C GLY A 495 20.24 -17.70 5.23
N ILE A 496 19.12 -17.61 4.53
CA ILE A 496 17.76 -17.70 5.07
C ILE A 496 17.17 -19.08 4.75
N TYR A 497 16.49 -19.68 5.72
CA TYR A 497 15.90 -21.01 5.57
C TYR A 497 14.47 -21.04 6.09
N CYS A 498 13.60 -21.77 5.39
CA CYS A 498 12.29 -22.12 5.93
C CYS A 498 12.45 -23.28 6.93
N ALA A 499 12.05 -23.09 8.17
CA ALA A 499 11.94 -24.12 9.19
C ALA A 499 10.56 -24.81 9.07
N GLU A 500 10.54 -25.96 8.41
CA GLU A 500 9.33 -26.74 8.20
C GLU A 500 9.18 -27.83 9.27
N PHE A 501 8.01 -27.90 9.89
CA PHE A 501 7.71 -28.88 10.92
C PHE A 501 6.92 -30.05 10.33
N SER A 502 7.27 -31.28 10.73
CA SER A 502 6.57 -32.49 10.31
C SER A 502 6.37 -33.47 11.47
N GLY A 503 5.38 -34.37 11.31
CA GLY A 503 5.00 -35.36 12.31
C GLY A 503 3.59 -35.12 12.86
N ASN A 504 2.94 -36.20 13.31
CA ASN A 504 1.51 -36.19 13.63
C ASN A 504 1.11 -35.14 14.68
N GLN A 505 1.98 -34.79 15.63
CA GLN A 505 1.64 -33.78 16.63
C GLN A 505 1.40 -32.39 16.03
N MET A 506 2.03 -32.08 14.88
CA MET A 506 1.89 -30.77 14.22
C MET A 506 0.48 -30.50 13.69
N MET A 507 -0.46 -31.46 13.75
CA MET A 507 -1.89 -31.20 13.46
C MET A 507 -2.51 -30.21 14.43
N TYR A 508 -1.95 -30.09 15.63
CA TYR A 508 -2.48 -29.25 16.69
C TYR A 508 -1.73 -27.92 16.82
N PHE A 509 -0.72 -27.65 16.00
CA PHE A 509 0.14 -26.48 16.16
C PHE A 509 0.40 -25.72 14.87
N ILE A 510 0.47 -24.40 14.96
CA ILE A 510 0.88 -23.50 13.87
C ILE A 510 2.11 -22.71 14.33
N PRO A 511 3.24 -22.76 13.58
CA PRO A 511 4.37 -21.88 13.85
C PRO A 511 4.03 -20.44 13.45
N GLN A 512 4.24 -19.49 14.37
CA GLN A 512 4.02 -18.06 14.15
C GLN A 512 5.07 -17.42 13.24
N ASN A 513 6.26 -18.02 13.17
CA ASN A 513 7.34 -17.62 12.28
C ASN A 513 8.01 -18.87 11.71
N SER A 514 8.28 -18.84 10.40
CA SER A 514 8.78 -20.02 9.69
C SER A 514 10.13 -19.81 9.02
N TYR A 515 10.73 -18.63 9.14
CA TYR A 515 12.04 -18.32 8.57
C TYR A 515 13.10 -18.16 9.66
N VAL A 516 14.27 -18.72 9.42
CA VAL A 516 15.44 -18.64 10.30
C VAL A 516 16.67 -18.21 9.50
N TYR A 517 17.59 -17.52 10.16
CA TYR A 517 18.76 -16.91 9.53
C TYR A 517 20.04 -17.50 10.10
N VAL A 518 20.98 -17.79 9.21
CA VAL A 518 22.35 -18.19 9.55
C VAL A 518 23.28 -17.12 9.02
N LYS A 519 23.92 -16.40 9.94
CA LYS A 519 24.80 -15.26 9.65
C LYS A 519 26.16 -15.45 10.30
N GLU A 520 26.20 -15.73 11.59
CA GLU A 520 27.44 -15.84 12.36
C GLU A 520 27.90 -17.29 12.48
N VAL A 521 29.06 -17.52 13.10
CA VAL A 521 29.51 -18.88 13.44
C VAL A 521 28.51 -19.59 14.37
N THR A 522 27.81 -18.83 15.21
CA THR A 522 26.75 -19.32 16.10
C THR A 522 25.51 -18.44 16.00
N ASN A 523 24.36 -19.04 15.77
CA ASN A 523 23.10 -18.35 15.54
C ASN A 523 22.02 -18.89 16.46
N HIS A 524 21.07 -18.03 16.82
CA HIS A 524 19.91 -18.37 17.63
C HIS A 524 18.65 -17.81 16.97
N ALA A 525 17.60 -18.63 16.98
CA ALA A 525 16.26 -18.24 16.55
C ALA A 525 15.24 -18.76 17.55
N VAL A 526 14.15 -18.03 17.74
CA VAL A 526 12.99 -18.48 18.50
C VAL A 526 11.85 -18.73 17.52
N ILE A 527 11.22 -19.91 17.60
CA ILE A 527 9.98 -20.20 16.88
C ILE A 527 8.88 -20.38 17.92
N THR A 528 7.87 -19.50 17.85
CA THR A 528 6.68 -19.64 18.68
C THR A 528 5.67 -20.52 17.98
N LEU A 529 5.09 -21.47 18.70
CA LEU A 529 4.03 -22.33 18.19
C LEU A 529 2.74 -22.06 18.97
N ASP A 530 1.66 -21.86 18.23
CA ASP A 530 0.33 -21.74 18.81
C ASP A 530 -0.47 -23.03 18.64
N GLU A 531 -1.19 -23.39 19.69
CA GLU A 531 -2.20 -24.43 19.62
C GLU A 531 -3.36 -23.98 18.73
N VAL A 532 -3.74 -24.84 17.80
CA VAL A 532 -4.93 -24.68 16.98
C VAL A 532 -6.14 -24.92 17.87
N LYS A 533 -7.01 -23.92 17.97
CA LYS A 533 -8.21 -23.96 18.81
C LYS A 533 -9.43 -23.69 17.95
N ASP A 534 -10.47 -24.49 18.14
CA ASP A 534 -11.79 -24.11 17.65
C ASP A 534 -12.30 -22.89 18.42
N SER A 535 -12.97 -21.98 17.73
CA SER A 535 -13.46 -20.74 18.33
C SER A 535 -14.83 -20.32 17.82
N GLN A 536 -15.62 -19.74 18.72
CA GLN A 536 -16.90 -19.12 18.42
C GLN A 536 -16.81 -17.63 18.75
N VAL A 537 -17.17 -16.78 17.80
CA VAL A 537 -17.08 -15.33 17.94
C VAL A 537 -18.48 -14.72 18.01
N ILE A 538 -18.65 -13.81 18.97
CA ILE A 538 -19.82 -12.96 19.13
C ILE A 538 -19.36 -11.52 19.01
N ASP A 539 -19.81 -10.84 17.96
CA ASP A 539 -19.39 -9.49 17.61
C ASP A 539 -20.30 -8.42 18.23
N PHE A 540 -19.66 -7.34 18.69
CA PHE A 540 -20.32 -6.16 19.21
C PHE A 540 -20.23 -5.02 18.19
N HIS A 541 -21.37 -4.52 17.74
CA HIS A 541 -21.45 -3.44 16.77
C HIS A 541 -22.06 -2.17 17.38
N GLY A 542 -21.54 -1.03 16.96
CA GLY A 542 -21.92 0.28 17.44
C GLY A 542 -22.82 1.01 16.45
N VAL A 543 -22.82 2.33 16.56
CA VAL A 543 -23.43 3.22 15.57
C VAL A 543 -22.96 2.88 14.14
N ASN A 544 -23.87 2.98 13.17
CA ASN A 544 -23.65 2.61 11.76
C ASN A 544 -23.22 1.15 11.54
N ASP A 545 -23.55 0.27 12.49
CA ASP A 545 -23.25 -1.17 12.44
C ASP A 545 -21.74 -1.45 12.34
N ARG A 546 -20.90 -0.51 12.82
CA ARG A 546 -19.45 -0.67 12.88
C ARG A 546 -19.06 -1.59 14.04
N LYS A 547 -18.30 -2.64 13.77
CA LYS A 547 -17.71 -3.49 14.81
C LYS A 547 -16.78 -2.69 15.71
N PHE A 548 -16.95 -2.78 17.03
CA PHE A 548 -16.10 -2.11 18.02
C PHE A 548 -15.51 -3.05 19.07
N GLY A 549 -15.89 -4.33 19.06
CA GLY A 549 -15.40 -5.33 19.98
C GLY A 549 -16.00 -6.71 19.72
N SER A 550 -15.59 -7.69 20.52
CA SER A 550 -16.10 -9.06 20.44
C SER A 550 -15.89 -9.85 21.74
N PHE A 551 -16.67 -10.91 21.91
CA PHE A 551 -16.39 -12.02 22.81
C PHE A 551 -16.01 -13.25 21.98
N THR A 552 -14.84 -13.80 22.21
CA THR A 552 -14.33 -14.98 21.49
C THR A 552 -14.15 -16.12 22.47
N PHE A 553 -14.99 -17.16 22.35
CA PHE A 553 -14.82 -18.43 23.06
C PHE A 553 -13.84 -19.31 22.28
N ARG A 554 -12.89 -19.97 22.97
CA ARG A 554 -11.92 -20.89 22.40
C ARG A 554 -11.91 -22.20 23.17
N THR A 555 -12.06 -23.31 22.45
CA THR A 555 -11.93 -24.63 23.06
C THR A 555 -10.47 -24.94 23.32
N ASN A 556 -10.17 -25.50 24.49
CA ASN A 556 -8.86 -26.04 24.82
C ASN A 556 -9.01 -27.51 25.23
N LYS A 557 -8.52 -28.40 24.37
CA LYS A 557 -8.61 -29.86 24.57
C LYS A 557 -7.58 -30.35 25.57
N ASN A 558 -6.41 -29.73 25.62
CA ASN A 558 -5.28 -30.16 26.46
C ASN A 558 -5.32 -29.51 27.85
N SER A 559 -6.45 -28.94 28.24
CA SER A 559 -6.62 -28.23 29.51
C SER A 559 -7.99 -28.48 30.13
N ASP A 560 -8.02 -28.52 31.46
CA ASP A 560 -9.27 -28.55 32.25
C ASP A 560 -10.05 -27.22 32.17
N THR A 561 -9.48 -26.19 31.53
CA THR A 561 -10.09 -24.87 31.36
C THR A 561 -10.18 -24.51 29.88
N GLN A 562 -11.29 -23.89 29.50
CA GLN A 562 -11.50 -23.26 28.21
C GLN A 562 -11.06 -21.78 28.28
N GLU A 563 -10.94 -21.11 27.14
CA GLU A 563 -10.50 -19.72 27.07
C GLU A 563 -11.59 -18.83 26.49
N ALA A 564 -11.68 -17.60 26.99
CA ALA A 564 -12.43 -16.54 26.34
C ALA A 564 -11.60 -15.26 26.27
N ILE A 565 -11.80 -14.49 25.19
CA ILE A 565 -11.17 -13.19 24.99
C ILE A 565 -12.28 -12.15 24.83
N VAL A 566 -12.23 -11.11 25.65
CA VAL A 566 -13.09 -9.92 25.50
C VAL A 566 -12.23 -8.83 24.87
N SER A 567 -12.55 -8.44 23.64
CA SER A 567 -11.81 -7.43 22.87
C SER A 567 -12.65 -6.17 22.69
N VAL A 568 -12.04 -5.01 22.91
CA VAL A 568 -12.63 -3.68 22.66
C VAL A 568 -11.65 -2.89 21.80
N THR A 569 -12.01 -2.69 20.53
CA THR A 569 -11.15 -2.03 19.53
C THR A 569 -11.46 -0.55 19.37
N HIS A 570 -12.66 -0.10 19.75
CA HIS A 570 -13.03 1.32 19.70
C HIS A 570 -13.70 1.77 21.01
N SER A 571 -13.22 2.88 21.56
CA SER A 571 -13.69 3.44 22.83
C SER A 571 -15.06 4.12 22.76
N ARG A 572 -15.62 4.36 21.57
CA ARG A 572 -16.86 5.11 21.37
C ARG A 572 -17.85 4.31 20.52
N PRO A 573 -18.49 3.26 21.06
CA PRO A 573 -19.40 2.43 20.29
C PRO A 573 -20.65 3.19 19.83
N HIS A 574 -21.24 4.03 20.68
CA HIS A 574 -22.45 4.77 20.29
C HIS A 574 -22.66 6.05 21.13
N TYR A 575 -22.58 7.21 20.46
CA TYR A 575 -22.67 8.54 21.09
C TYR A 575 -23.99 8.88 21.80
N ARG A 576 -25.02 8.03 21.70
CA ARG A 576 -26.35 8.27 22.33
C ARG A 576 -26.47 7.59 23.69
N TYR A 577 -25.50 6.76 24.04
CA TYR A 577 -25.41 6.01 25.29
C TYR A 577 -24.31 6.59 26.18
N GLU A 578 -24.18 7.92 26.21
CA GLU A 578 -23.20 8.61 27.05
C GLU A 578 -23.49 8.32 28.53
N ASN A 579 -22.48 7.88 29.28
CA ASN A 579 -22.62 7.41 30.67
C ASN A 579 -23.61 6.25 30.85
N GLU A 580 -23.96 5.54 29.77
CA GLU A 580 -24.82 4.35 29.81
C GLU A 580 -24.03 3.11 29.40
N THR A 581 -24.31 1.99 30.07
CA THR A 581 -23.81 0.68 29.66
C THR A 581 -24.33 0.34 28.27
N TYR A 582 -23.41 0.20 27.32
CA TYR A 582 -23.72 -0.23 25.96
C TYR A 582 -23.55 -1.74 25.80
N VAL A 583 -22.46 -2.30 26.34
CA VAL A 583 -22.24 -3.74 26.45
C VAL A 583 -21.78 -4.10 27.87
N LYS A 584 -22.25 -5.22 28.39
CA LYS A 584 -21.73 -5.79 29.65
C LYS A 584 -21.51 -7.28 29.49
N VAL A 585 -20.29 -7.73 29.76
CA VAL A 585 -19.89 -9.14 29.72
C VAL A 585 -19.69 -9.61 31.15
N MET A 586 -20.34 -10.71 31.54
CA MET A 586 -20.15 -11.37 32.82
C MET A 586 -19.90 -12.85 32.61
N VAL A 587 -19.02 -13.42 33.42
CA VAL A 587 -18.85 -14.88 33.52
C VAL A 587 -19.14 -15.29 34.95
N LYS A 588 -20.03 -16.27 35.11
CA LYS A 588 -20.39 -16.86 36.40
C LYS A 588 -20.01 -18.34 36.43
N SER A 589 -19.62 -18.85 37.58
CA SER A 589 -19.42 -20.29 37.76
C SER A 589 -20.73 -21.06 37.61
N SER A 590 -20.64 -22.39 37.48
CA SER A 590 -21.82 -23.27 37.56
C SER A 590 -22.61 -23.16 38.87
N THR A 591 -21.99 -22.63 39.95
CA THR A 591 -22.63 -22.36 41.24
C THR A 591 -23.17 -20.92 41.37
N GLY A 592 -22.98 -20.09 40.34
CA GLY A 592 -23.45 -18.70 40.28
C GLY A 592 -22.47 -17.64 40.77
N GLU A 593 -21.24 -18.02 41.14
CA GLU A 593 -20.19 -17.10 41.59
C GLU A 593 -19.67 -16.25 40.42
N LEU A 594 -19.60 -14.93 40.58
CA LEU A 594 -19.07 -14.02 39.55
C LEU A 594 -17.54 -14.19 39.42
N LYS A 595 -17.08 -14.63 38.25
CA LYS A 595 -15.66 -14.83 37.92
C LYS A 595 -15.05 -13.66 37.16
N TYR A 596 -15.87 -12.99 36.36
CA TYR A 596 -15.42 -11.90 35.50
C TYR A 596 -16.58 -10.94 35.23
N GLU A 597 -16.27 -9.66 35.14
CA GLU A 597 -17.20 -8.61 34.74
C GLU A 597 -16.46 -7.52 33.97
N LYS A 598 -17.00 -7.13 32.81
CA LYS A 598 -16.56 -5.99 32.03
C LYS A 598 -17.75 -5.19 31.58
N THR A 599 -17.72 -3.90 31.86
CA THR A 599 -18.71 -2.93 31.39
C THR A 599 -18.06 -2.06 30.31
N ILE A 600 -18.78 -1.85 29.21
CA ILE A 600 -18.38 -1.03 28.07
C ILE A 600 -19.48 0.02 27.88
N GLU A 601 -19.12 1.28 28.04
CA GLU A 601 -20.01 2.43 27.94
C GLU A 601 -20.15 2.93 26.49
N GLY A 602 -21.22 3.67 26.21
CA GLY A 602 -21.49 4.23 24.88
C GLY A 602 -20.42 5.20 24.37
N ILE A 603 -19.75 5.90 25.28
CA ILE A 603 -18.69 6.88 25.02
C ILE A 603 -17.57 6.65 26.04
N GLU A 604 -16.30 6.62 25.58
CA GLU A 604 -15.09 6.59 26.41
C GLU A 604 -14.83 5.28 27.21
N SER A 605 -14.92 4.15 26.51
CA SER A 605 -14.50 2.85 27.04
C SER A 605 -12.99 2.58 26.89
N VAL A 606 -12.42 1.84 27.84
CA VAL A 606 -11.03 1.34 27.75
C VAL A 606 -10.93 0.28 26.65
N THR A 607 -10.10 0.55 25.65
CA THR A 607 -9.76 -0.40 24.58
C THR A 607 -8.70 -1.40 25.02
N GLY A 608 -8.73 -2.60 24.47
CA GLY A 608 -7.77 -3.66 24.77
C GLY A 608 -8.42 -5.04 24.76
N GLU A 609 -7.64 -6.05 25.13
CA GLU A 609 -8.08 -7.44 25.21
C GLU A 609 -7.90 -7.98 26.62
N GLU A 610 -8.89 -8.72 27.11
CA GLU A 610 -8.87 -9.39 28.41
C GLU A 610 -9.13 -10.88 28.25
N ASN A 611 -8.18 -11.70 28.73
CA ASN A 611 -8.29 -13.16 28.75
C ASN A 611 -9.05 -13.63 29.98
N VAL A 612 -10.04 -14.51 29.78
CA VAL A 612 -10.89 -15.09 30.82
C VAL A 612 -10.78 -16.61 30.77
N SER A 613 -10.46 -17.23 31.91
CA SER A 613 -10.45 -18.68 32.05
C SER A 613 -11.86 -19.19 32.34
N LEU A 614 -12.32 -20.15 31.55
CA LEU A 614 -13.66 -20.75 31.63
C LEU A 614 -13.58 -22.23 32.03
N LYS A 615 -14.63 -22.74 32.65
CA LYS A 615 -14.84 -24.17 32.88
C LYS A 615 -16.14 -24.63 32.24
N ILE A 616 -16.20 -25.90 31.87
CA ILE A 616 -17.47 -26.53 31.45
C ILE A 616 -18.50 -26.33 32.57
N GLY A 617 -19.69 -25.85 32.20
CA GLY A 617 -20.79 -25.50 33.10
C GLY A 617 -20.81 -24.05 33.57
N ASP A 618 -19.77 -23.24 33.29
CA ASP A 618 -19.82 -21.80 33.54
C ASP A 618 -20.89 -21.13 32.68
N ILE A 619 -21.43 -20.01 33.16
CA ILE A 619 -22.43 -19.20 32.47
C ILE A 619 -21.79 -17.90 31.98
N VAL A 620 -21.79 -17.69 30.67
CA VAL A 620 -21.45 -16.41 30.04
C VAL A 620 -22.74 -15.62 29.87
N GLU A 621 -22.81 -14.41 30.41
CA GLU A 621 -23.95 -13.51 30.30
C GLU A 621 -23.49 -12.21 29.63
N ILE A 622 -24.08 -11.88 28.48
CA ILE A 622 -23.73 -10.66 27.75
C ILE A 622 -24.99 -9.83 27.54
N TYR A 623 -24.94 -8.59 27.99
CA TYR A 623 -25.90 -7.55 27.65
C TYR A 623 -25.37 -6.71 26.49
N HIS A 624 -26.24 -6.38 25.55
CA HIS A 624 -26.02 -5.42 24.47
C HIS A 624 -27.26 -4.52 24.34
N ALA A 625 -27.08 -3.20 24.35
CA ALA A 625 -28.18 -2.25 24.33
C ALA A 625 -29.03 -2.35 23.05
N GLU A 626 -28.41 -2.70 21.91
CA GLU A 626 -29.06 -2.77 20.59
C GLU A 626 -28.96 -4.16 19.91
N PRO A 627 -29.59 -5.23 20.43
CA PRO A 627 -29.30 -6.60 20.01
C PRO A 627 -29.75 -6.95 18.58
N LYS A 628 -30.84 -6.35 18.08
CA LYS A 628 -31.55 -6.79 16.86
C LYS A 628 -30.70 -6.83 15.58
N LYS A 629 -29.67 -5.99 15.50
CA LYS A 629 -28.78 -5.89 14.33
C LYS A 629 -27.30 -5.71 14.68
N ARG A 630 -26.98 -5.54 15.96
CA ARG A 630 -25.64 -5.14 16.39
C ARG A 630 -25.00 -6.08 17.39
N PHE A 631 -25.69 -7.16 17.73
CA PHE A 631 -25.16 -8.24 18.52
C PHE A 631 -25.24 -9.52 17.70
N ILE A 632 -24.12 -9.90 17.08
CA ILE A 632 -24.11 -10.82 15.95
C ILE A 632 -23.20 -12.01 16.25
N SER A 633 -23.61 -13.19 15.85
CA SER A 633 -22.71 -14.33 15.69
C SER A 633 -23.02 -15.02 14.37
N SER A 634 -21.99 -15.40 13.61
CA SER A 634 -22.13 -16.15 12.36
C SER A 634 -22.79 -17.51 12.55
N GLU A 635 -22.78 -18.04 13.77
CA GLU A 635 -23.31 -19.36 14.12
C GLU A 635 -24.78 -19.31 14.58
N GLY A 636 -25.37 -18.10 14.67
CA GLY A 636 -26.76 -17.95 15.09
C GLY A 636 -27.02 -18.27 16.57
N ILE A 637 -25.98 -18.26 17.41
CA ILE A 637 -26.06 -18.55 18.85
C ILE A 637 -26.52 -17.34 19.69
N VAL A 638 -26.87 -16.21 19.07
CA VAL A 638 -27.33 -14.98 19.74
C VAL A 638 -28.83 -14.78 19.49
N ASP A 639 -29.62 -14.66 20.56
CA ASP A 639 -31.01 -14.21 20.49
C ASP A 639 -31.03 -12.69 20.32
N THR A 640 -31.19 -12.25 19.07
CA THR A 640 -31.22 -10.82 18.71
C THR A 640 -32.50 -10.10 19.20
N THR A 641 -33.48 -10.83 19.75
CA THR A 641 -34.69 -10.24 20.35
C THR A 641 -34.50 -9.85 21.82
N GLN A 642 -33.43 -10.34 22.46
CA GLN A 642 -33.14 -10.11 23.87
C GLN A 642 -31.90 -9.21 24.02
N SER A 643 -31.98 -8.18 24.86
CA SER A 643 -30.82 -7.35 25.18
C SER A 643 -29.80 -8.11 26.04
N THR A 644 -30.20 -9.14 26.77
CA THR A 644 -29.31 -10.00 27.55
C THR A 644 -29.41 -11.44 27.08
N ASN A 645 -28.29 -12.01 26.69
CA ASN A 645 -28.16 -13.41 26.34
C ASN A 645 -27.31 -14.14 27.38
N ARG A 646 -27.59 -15.43 27.57
CA ARG A 646 -26.86 -16.30 28.49
C ARG A 646 -26.49 -17.60 27.80
N TRP A 647 -25.24 -18.01 27.93
CA TRP A 647 -24.74 -19.27 27.40
C TRP A 647 -24.15 -20.13 28.50
N VAL A 648 -24.42 -21.43 28.44
CA VAL A 648 -23.66 -22.44 29.20
C VAL A 648 -22.44 -22.81 28.37
N VAL A 649 -21.28 -22.84 29.02
CA VAL A 649 -20.05 -23.36 28.42
C VAL A 649 -20.11 -24.88 28.40
N THR A 650 -20.03 -25.49 27.21
CA THR A 650 -19.97 -26.95 27.03
C THR A 650 -18.62 -27.36 26.43
N GLN A 651 -18.38 -28.66 26.32
CA GLN A 651 -17.21 -29.19 25.61
C GLN A 651 -17.28 -29.02 24.08
N PHE A 652 -18.46 -28.73 23.52
CA PHE A 652 -18.67 -28.57 22.06
C PHE A 652 -18.83 -27.11 21.63
N GLY A 653 -18.90 -26.18 22.58
CA GLY A 653 -19.23 -24.78 22.32
C GLY A 653 -20.18 -24.17 23.35
N LEU A 654 -20.70 -23.00 23.02
CA LEU A 654 -21.68 -22.24 23.80
C LEU A 654 -23.12 -22.68 23.46
N GLU A 655 -23.89 -23.01 24.50
CA GLU A 655 -25.33 -23.27 24.39
C GLU A 655 -26.13 -22.12 24.99
N ASN A 656 -26.86 -21.40 24.15
CA ASN A 656 -27.73 -20.31 24.54
C ASN A 656 -28.93 -20.85 25.32
N LEU A 657 -29.13 -20.37 26.54
CA LEU A 657 -30.20 -20.83 27.44
C LEU A 657 -31.61 -20.50 26.95
N ALA A 658 -31.77 -19.44 26.14
CA ALA A 658 -33.05 -19.02 25.59
C ALA A 658 -33.35 -19.70 24.25
N LEU A 659 -32.38 -19.68 23.32
CA LEU A 659 -32.54 -20.33 22.00
C LEU A 659 -32.52 -21.86 22.09
N LYS A 660 -31.84 -22.41 23.11
CA LYS A 660 -31.62 -23.84 23.28
C LYS A 660 -31.01 -24.48 22.03
N ASN A 661 -30.00 -23.83 21.46
CA ASN A 661 -29.21 -24.45 20.39
C ASN A 661 -28.48 -25.67 20.96
N ASP A 662 -28.20 -26.64 20.08
CA ASP A 662 -27.47 -27.86 20.41
C ASP A 662 -26.02 -27.66 19.97
N ALA A 663 -25.11 -27.42 20.93
CA ALA A 663 -23.72 -27.11 20.61
C ALA A 663 -23.03 -28.26 19.88
N LYS A 664 -23.45 -29.52 20.13
CA LYS A 664 -22.88 -30.67 19.42
C LYS A 664 -23.30 -30.68 17.95
N GLU A 665 -24.58 -30.44 17.67
CA GLU A 665 -25.07 -30.39 16.28
C GLU A 665 -24.54 -29.14 15.55
N ASP A 666 -24.35 -28.02 16.25
CA ASP A 666 -23.75 -26.82 15.67
C ASP A 666 -22.27 -27.05 15.32
N LEU A 667 -21.49 -27.70 16.19
CA LEU A 667 -20.12 -28.13 15.87
C LEU A 667 -20.10 -29.03 14.61
N LYS A 668 -21.01 -30.00 14.49
CA LYS A 668 -21.09 -30.87 13.30
C LYS A 668 -21.38 -30.10 12.01
N LYS A 669 -22.28 -29.11 12.07
CA LYS A 669 -22.55 -28.23 10.91
C LYS A 669 -21.29 -27.45 10.52
N ARG A 670 -20.55 -26.92 11.49
CA ARG A 670 -19.31 -26.18 11.26
C ARG A 670 -18.21 -27.08 10.67
N ILE A 671 -18.03 -28.29 11.20
CA ILE A 671 -17.13 -29.31 10.63
C ILE A 671 -17.48 -29.57 9.17
N THR A 672 -18.75 -29.86 8.89
CA THR A 672 -19.23 -30.19 7.54
C THR A 672 -19.02 -29.02 6.58
N SER A 673 -19.37 -27.80 7.01
CA SER A 673 -19.18 -26.59 6.20
C SER A 673 -17.72 -26.34 5.86
N LEU A 674 -16.83 -26.38 6.87
CA LEU A 674 -15.39 -26.19 6.65
C LEU A 674 -14.79 -27.29 5.79
N ALA A 675 -15.17 -28.55 6.02
CA ALA A 675 -14.69 -29.68 5.23
C ALA A 675 -15.12 -29.57 3.76
N THR A 676 -16.37 -29.20 3.47
CA THR A 676 -16.84 -28.99 2.10
C THR A 676 -16.08 -27.85 1.41
N GLN A 677 -15.89 -26.71 2.10
CA GLN A 677 -15.10 -25.60 1.56
C GLN A 677 -13.66 -26.00 1.23
N LEU A 678 -13.02 -26.76 2.13
CA LEU A 678 -11.66 -27.25 1.93
C LEU A 678 -11.59 -28.30 0.81
N TRP A 679 -12.62 -29.14 0.66
CA TRP A 679 -12.70 -30.13 -0.40
C TRP A 679 -12.73 -29.48 -1.78
N ASP A 680 -13.55 -28.44 -1.94
CA ASP A 680 -13.63 -27.70 -3.21
C ASP A 680 -12.28 -27.05 -3.56
N LYS A 681 -11.58 -26.49 -2.57
CA LYS A 681 -10.22 -25.93 -2.75
C LYS A 681 -9.19 -27.00 -3.08
N GLU A 682 -9.25 -28.16 -2.43
CA GLU A 682 -8.28 -29.25 -2.61
C GLU A 682 -8.27 -29.79 -4.05
N LEU A 683 -9.42 -29.76 -4.73
CA LEU A 683 -9.55 -30.18 -6.13
C LEU A 683 -8.83 -29.23 -7.11
N VAL A 684 -8.59 -27.98 -6.70
CA VAL A 684 -7.99 -26.93 -7.54
C VAL A 684 -6.51 -26.72 -7.19
N ASN A 685 -6.19 -26.61 -5.89
CA ASN A 685 -4.83 -26.39 -5.40
C ASN A 685 -4.61 -27.16 -4.07
N PRO A 686 -4.05 -28.38 -4.10
CA PRO A 686 -3.95 -29.22 -2.92
C PRO A 686 -2.86 -28.73 -1.96
N VAL A 687 -3.24 -28.53 -0.70
CA VAL A 687 -2.37 -27.99 0.36
C VAL A 687 -2.09 -29.08 1.40
N PRO A 688 -0.83 -29.50 1.68
CA PRO A 688 -0.54 -30.52 2.68
C PRO A 688 -1.15 -30.19 4.06
N SER A 689 -1.83 -31.14 4.71
CA SER A 689 -2.58 -30.83 5.94
C SER A 689 -1.68 -30.44 7.12
N ASP A 690 -0.40 -30.82 7.13
CA ASP A 690 0.60 -30.44 8.14
C ASP A 690 1.01 -28.97 8.03
N ARG A 691 0.58 -28.33 6.94
CA ARG A 691 0.88 -26.95 6.61
C ARG A 691 -0.35 -26.06 6.59
N SER A 692 -1.57 -26.57 6.29
CA SER A 692 -2.82 -25.78 6.28
C SER A 692 -3.41 -25.52 7.67
N PRO A 693 -3.47 -24.25 8.13
CA PRO A 693 -4.19 -23.87 9.35
C PRO A 693 -5.65 -24.34 9.37
N GLU A 694 -6.35 -24.27 8.23
CA GLU A 694 -7.77 -24.63 8.13
C GLU A 694 -8.00 -26.13 8.20
N LYS A 695 -7.13 -26.94 7.58
CA LYS A 695 -7.19 -28.40 7.73
C LYS A 695 -6.85 -28.83 9.16
N LYS A 696 -5.93 -28.14 9.82
CA LYS A 696 -5.63 -28.34 11.24
C LYS A 696 -6.82 -27.96 12.12
N LEU A 697 -7.48 -26.84 11.83
CA LEU A 697 -8.71 -26.43 12.52
C LEU A 697 -9.80 -27.49 12.35
N LEU A 698 -10.03 -27.95 11.12
CA LEU A 698 -10.99 -29.02 10.83
C LEU A 698 -10.68 -30.28 11.65
N TRP A 699 -9.40 -30.66 11.74
CA TRP A 699 -8.96 -31.78 12.56
C TRP A 699 -9.28 -31.57 14.05
N VAL A 700 -8.95 -30.40 14.60
CA VAL A 700 -9.24 -30.04 16.01
C VAL A 700 -10.73 -30.08 16.30
N MET A 701 -11.57 -29.60 15.37
CA MET A 701 -13.03 -29.65 15.52
C MET A 701 -13.56 -31.09 15.50
N MET A 702 -13.09 -31.92 14.56
CA MET A 702 -13.45 -33.35 14.51
C MET A 702 -13.05 -34.10 15.78
N ASP A 703 -11.92 -33.71 16.39
CA ASP A 703 -11.41 -34.29 17.64
C ASP A 703 -12.30 -34.05 18.86
N GLN A 704 -13.20 -33.08 18.79
CA GLN A 704 -14.18 -32.82 19.84
C GLN A 704 -15.42 -33.72 19.72
N THR A 705 -15.60 -34.42 18.58
CA THR A 705 -16.71 -35.36 18.37
C THR A 705 -16.42 -36.74 18.98
N THR A 706 -17.41 -37.64 18.96
CA THR A 706 -17.16 -39.03 19.39
C THR A 706 -16.19 -39.73 18.44
N LEU A 707 -15.47 -40.75 18.93
CA LEU A 707 -14.55 -41.54 18.09
C LEU A 707 -15.20 -42.06 16.80
N LYS A 708 -16.46 -42.49 16.89
CA LYS A 708 -17.23 -42.96 15.73
C LYS A 708 -17.48 -41.83 14.71
N GLU A 709 -17.97 -40.68 15.17
CA GLU A 709 -18.26 -39.52 14.32
C GLU A 709 -16.97 -38.99 13.65
N LYS A 710 -15.88 -38.89 14.42
CA LYS A 710 -14.56 -38.53 13.90
C LYS A 710 -14.13 -39.47 12.77
N SER A 711 -14.23 -40.78 12.98
CA SER A 711 -13.88 -41.76 11.95
C SER A 711 -14.76 -41.65 10.70
N GLU A 712 -16.06 -41.37 10.86
CA GLU A 712 -16.97 -41.13 9.73
C GLU A 712 -16.54 -39.90 8.91
N TYR A 713 -16.20 -38.78 9.57
CA TYR A 713 -15.68 -37.59 8.89
C TYR A 713 -14.34 -37.85 8.19
N GLN A 714 -13.43 -38.58 8.81
CA GLN A 714 -12.13 -38.93 8.22
C GLN A 714 -12.27 -39.80 6.97
N ILE A 715 -13.25 -40.71 6.95
CA ILE A 715 -13.55 -41.53 5.77
C ILE A 715 -14.19 -40.67 4.68
N LEU A 716 -15.18 -39.85 5.04
CA LEU A 716 -15.90 -39.00 4.09
C LEU A 716 -14.99 -37.98 3.43
N TYR A 717 -14.11 -37.35 4.21
CA TYR A 717 -13.20 -36.30 3.77
C TYR A 717 -11.74 -36.77 3.65
N TYR A 718 -11.52 -38.06 3.38
CA TYR A 718 -10.20 -38.69 3.35
C TYR A 718 -9.15 -37.94 2.52
N ILE A 719 -9.57 -37.38 1.37
CA ILE A 719 -8.70 -36.61 0.47
C ILE A 719 -8.00 -35.45 1.18
N LEU A 720 -8.68 -34.78 2.12
CA LEU A 720 -8.11 -33.64 2.87
C LEU A 720 -6.94 -34.04 3.77
N PHE A 721 -6.82 -35.32 4.11
CA PHE A 721 -5.90 -35.87 5.09
C PHE A 721 -4.98 -36.96 4.52
N LYS A 722 -4.92 -37.12 3.19
CA LYS A 722 -4.22 -38.22 2.49
C LYS A 722 -2.72 -38.37 2.80
N LYS A 723 -2.03 -37.34 3.30
CA LYS A 723 -0.62 -37.42 3.73
C LYS A 723 -0.44 -37.92 5.17
N TRP A 724 -1.53 -38.11 5.91
CA TRP A 724 -1.53 -38.43 7.35
C TRP A 724 -2.03 -39.83 7.66
N PHE A 725 -2.74 -40.42 6.70
CA PHE A 725 -3.18 -41.82 6.67
C PHE A 725 -2.36 -42.56 5.61
#